data_AF-A0A2E8WGM1-F1
#
_entry.id   AF-A0A2E8WGM1-F1
#
_cell.length_a   1.000
_cell.length_b   1.000
_cell.length_c   1.000
_cell.angle_alpha   90.00
_cell.angle_beta   90.00
_cell.angle_gamma   90.00
#
_symmetry.space_group_name_H-M   'P 1'
#
loop_
_entity.id
_entity.type
_entity.pdbx_description
1 polymer ?
#
loop_
_entity_poly.entity_id
_entity_poly.type
_entity_poly.pdbx_seq_one_letter_code
_entity_poly.pdbx_strand_id
1 'polypeptide(L)'
;MIPARPQLTGNQAVGLLVTVFIAIIGIGLPLSFVGLALEIDLTSHPITLGLMNLLAIGWVVRQAIGRTGGGLRRALPLHRIDASLYLPMLASLLGSAVIISELDNIAVTLYPPPEEWAAPLMDIATGKHGWLSTIFLVNVVAPITEECLFRGVILRGFLITYSTRKAVLLSAFLFAAFHMNPWQGIGAFFLGILFGWWYVRTRSLVPCLAGHAAFNALPVIIIGLLGVEAHDVTQAPEFQPLWMNALGVAMLGGGVLVLQRIFQASQPIPVTDWLGAVRRFGDRLLKFARDDFGREVTPLFVSQVIAEDNQLPASSTRLYVADGRGGAGPTSNNLQFDGGLLRLLYGLSDLTRDEAYAEAADEYLSYYLERLPLPSGYFPWGDHRGYDVVDDDDIEGHGEFTVALPLWHRMWAIDPEAVIRQADALRGHIINPDRSLAFDRHHPPSATPHCMNSSAGAWIVLWTFVHTQTGDQQYLKWAKEMADYLWSLRNPDTDLLAAHPHDSAYPEMLENERLSRRAKRTEYLGPMYWYAVNLLRAQELLPSKSEDLFRSQALEYIRAFTSRFDATSDGHFYASFDIESGNPLFDRIKDGWSLTPQAGPEETTSGVVGLRAPIALAYAYRLTGEADLKASFNQLYPLFTLDRFKDLDGPRLPISAGLLAQAIGAWTNLYAATSEYGYLAGAITLGRYAAHHYVVNDWFVCGPPTVPRYRDDTLSGWETYSNRGGSADLALALLRLVGIGDGRAELIEDDPLCYF
;
A
#
# COMPACT_ATOMS: atom_id res chain seq x y z
N MET A 1 -21.15 -3.07 -11.81
CA MET A 1 -19.81 -2.99 -12.43
C MET A 1 -19.23 -1.61 -12.20
N ILE A 2 -18.52 -1.44 -11.09
CA ILE A 2 -17.62 -0.30 -10.90
C ILE A 2 -16.34 -0.68 -11.63
N PRO A 3 -15.68 0.24 -12.34
CA PRO A 3 -14.44 -0.11 -12.99
C PRO A 3 -13.48 -0.60 -11.91
N ALA A 4 -12.94 -1.80 -12.08
CA ALA A 4 -11.68 -2.17 -11.45
C ALA A 4 -10.73 -0.97 -11.51
N ARG A 5 -10.00 -0.68 -10.41
CA ARG A 5 -9.07 0.47 -10.28
C ARG A 5 -8.60 0.91 -11.67
N PRO A 6 -8.95 2.12 -12.15
CA PRO A 6 -8.99 2.45 -13.57
C PRO A 6 -7.79 1.85 -14.30
N GLN A 7 -8.03 0.74 -14.98
CA GLN A 7 -7.00 -0.05 -15.62
C GLN A 7 -6.56 0.72 -16.86
N LEU A 8 -5.27 1.02 -17.00
CA LEU A 8 -4.78 1.66 -18.20
C LEU A 8 -4.62 0.58 -19.29
N THR A 9 -5.67 0.41 -20.09
CA THR A 9 -5.68 -0.48 -21.26
C THR A 9 -4.64 -0.04 -22.29
N GLY A 10 -4.27 -0.96 -23.20
CA GLY A 10 -3.40 -0.63 -24.34
C GLY A 10 -3.91 0.58 -25.14
N ASN A 11 -5.23 0.66 -25.35
CA ASN A 11 -5.87 1.76 -26.06
C ASN A 11 -5.75 3.09 -25.32
N GLN A 12 -5.86 3.08 -23.98
CA GLN A 12 -5.66 4.28 -23.18
C GLN A 12 -4.20 4.73 -23.16
N ALA A 13 -3.23 3.79 -23.14
CA ALA A 13 -1.82 4.14 -23.25
C ALA A 13 -1.52 4.82 -24.58
N VAL A 14 -2.02 4.28 -25.70
CA VAL A 14 -1.92 4.93 -27.02
C VAL A 14 -2.63 6.29 -27.02
N GLY A 15 -3.83 6.38 -26.41
CA GLY A 15 -4.55 7.65 -26.26
C GLY A 15 -3.78 8.71 -25.48
N LEU A 16 -3.01 8.32 -24.45
CA LEU A 16 -2.11 9.23 -23.74
C LEU A 16 -1.01 9.75 -24.65
N LEU A 17 -0.38 8.88 -25.44
CA LEU A 17 0.67 9.29 -26.40
C LEU A 17 0.12 10.25 -27.45
N VAL A 18 -1.06 9.97 -28.00
CA VAL A 18 -1.75 10.89 -28.93
C VAL A 18 -2.01 12.24 -28.27
N THR A 19 -2.44 12.24 -27.00
CA THR A 19 -2.66 13.46 -26.23
C THR A 19 -1.35 14.25 -26.02
N VAL A 20 -0.24 13.56 -25.79
CA VAL A 20 1.09 14.19 -25.72
C VAL A 20 1.44 14.87 -27.05
N PHE A 21 1.27 14.19 -28.18
CA PHE A 21 1.54 14.78 -29.50
C PHE A 21 0.67 16.01 -29.77
N ILE A 22 -0.63 15.94 -29.45
CA ILE A 22 -1.53 17.10 -29.58
C ILE A 22 -1.06 18.26 -28.70
N ALA A 23 -0.63 17.98 -27.46
CA ALA A 23 -0.11 19.00 -26.56
C ALA A 23 1.20 19.62 -27.07
N ILE A 24 2.14 18.82 -27.57
CA ILE A 24 3.39 19.29 -28.17
C ILE A 24 3.09 20.19 -29.38
N ILE A 25 2.21 19.76 -30.28
CA ILE A 25 1.81 20.55 -31.46
C ILE A 25 1.09 21.84 -31.04
N GLY A 26 0.18 21.76 -30.08
CA GLY A 26 -0.60 22.89 -29.59
C GLY A 26 0.27 23.98 -28.93
N ILE A 27 1.37 23.60 -28.28
CA ILE A 27 2.35 24.54 -27.72
C ILE A 27 3.34 25.00 -28.80
N GLY A 28 3.77 24.09 -29.68
CA GLY A 28 4.81 24.34 -30.68
C GLY A 28 4.38 25.23 -31.84
N LEU A 29 3.13 25.11 -32.32
CA LEU A 29 2.63 25.92 -33.42
C LEU A 29 2.62 27.43 -33.09
N PRO A 30 2.07 27.90 -31.95
CA PRO A 30 2.18 29.29 -31.56
C PRO A 30 3.63 29.78 -31.45
N LEU A 31 4.52 28.98 -30.87
CA LEU A 31 5.95 29.31 -30.76
C LEU A 31 6.62 29.44 -32.13
N SER A 32 6.23 28.60 -33.08
CA SER A 32 6.71 28.68 -34.47
C SER A 32 6.30 29.99 -35.13
N PHE A 33 5.05 30.43 -34.94
CA PHE A 33 4.57 31.72 -35.46
C PHE A 33 5.28 32.91 -34.82
N VAL A 34 5.53 32.84 -33.50
CA VAL A 34 6.29 33.88 -32.80
C VAL A 34 7.73 33.92 -33.28
N GLY A 35 8.38 32.76 -33.43
CA GLY A 35 9.74 32.66 -33.95
C GLY A 35 9.86 33.24 -35.36
N LEU A 36 8.89 32.94 -36.23
CA LEU A 36 8.80 33.52 -37.57
C LEU A 36 8.60 35.05 -37.54
N ALA A 37 7.71 35.54 -36.67
CA ALA A 37 7.43 36.98 -36.55
C ALA A 37 8.59 37.80 -35.98
N LEU A 38 9.44 37.17 -35.16
CA LEU A 38 10.59 37.79 -34.51
C LEU A 38 11.93 37.45 -35.19
N GLU A 39 11.90 36.69 -36.29
CA GLU A 39 13.09 36.20 -37.01
C GLU A 39 14.12 35.48 -36.09
N ILE A 40 13.62 34.73 -35.11
CA ILE A 40 14.43 33.93 -34.17
C ILE A 40 14.01 32.47 -34.21
N ASP A 41 14.99 31.56 -34.24
CA ASP A 41 14.72 30.13 -34.15
C ASP A 41 14.44 29.72 -32.70
N LEU A 42 13.16 29.80 -32.33
CA LEU A 42 12.70 29.36 -31.02
C LEU A 42 12.53 27.85 -30.94
N THR A 43 12.15 27.20 -32.04
CA THR A 43 11.71 25.80 -32.05
C THR A 43 12.85 24.80 -32.06
N SER A 44 14.05 25.19 -32.49
CA SER A 44 15.24 24.33 -32.43
C SER A 44 16.05 24.53 -31.15
N HIS A 45 15.78 25.60 -30.38
CA HIS A 45 16.55 25.91 -29.19
C HIS A 45 16.27 24.90 -28.04
N PRO A 46 17.29 24.26 -27.43
CA PRO A 46 17.08 23.19 -26.44
C PRO A 46 16.24 23.58 -25.22
N ILE A 47 16.37 24.84 -24.74
CA ILE A 47 15.52 25.35 -23.64
C ILE A 47 14.05 25.35 -24.04
N THR A 48 13.71 25.84 -25.23
CA THR A 48 12.32 25.89 -25.70
C THR A 48 11.76 24.49 -25.85
N LEU A 49 12.51 23.59 -26.50
CA LEU A 49 12.15 22.18 -26.62
C LEU A 49 11.93 21.51 -25.26
N GLY A 50 12.80 21.80 -24.29
CA GLY A 50 12.69 21.29 -22.94
C GLY A 50 11.45 21.81 -22.22
N LEU A 51 11.16 23.11 -22.31
CA LEU A 51 9.94 23.69 -21.72
C LEU A 51 8.66 23.13 -22.37
N MET A 52 8.65 23.00 -23.70
CA MET A 52 7.53 22.40 -24.43
C MET A 52 7.29 20.96 -23.99
N ASN A 53 8.35 20.16 -23.94
CA ASN A 53 8.30 18.76 -23.50
C ASN A 53 7.77 18.67 -22.06
N LEU A 54 8.36 19.44 -21.14
CA LEU A 54 7.98 19.46 -19.72
C LEU A 54 6.51 19.84 -19.52
N LEU A 55 6.03 20.86 -20.24
CA LEU A 55 4.64 21.30 -20.15
C LEU A 55 3.68 20.27 -20.75
N ALA A 56 3.96 19.75 -21.95
CA ALA A 56 3.11 18.80 -22.63
C ALA A 56 3.02 17.47 -21.88
N ILE A 57 4.17 16.83 -21.63
CA ILE A 57 4.22 15.52 -20.96
C ILE A 57 3.83 15.66 -19.49
N GLY A 58 4.30 16.70 -18.80
CA GLY A 58 3.96 16.95 -17.40
C GLY A 58 2.46 17.16 -17.19
N TRP A 59 1.78 17.85 -18.11
CA TRP A 59 0.32 17.97 -18.07
C TRP A 59 -0.38 16.63 -18.28
N VAL A 60 0.02 15.82 -19.28
CA VAL A 60 -0.58 14.50 -19.52
C VAL A 60 -0.36 13.54 -18.34
N VAL A 61 0.86 13.49 -17.79
CA VAL A 61 1.17 12.68 -16.60
C VAL A 61 0.30 13.11 -15.42
N ARG A 62 0.17 14.42 -15.16
CA ARG A 62 -0.70 14.94 -14.10
C ARG A 62 -2.16 14.53 -14.29
N GLN A 63 -2.68 14.61 -15.51
CA GLN A 63 -4.06 14.22 -15.81
C GLN A 63 -4.26 12.71 -15.64
N ALA A 64 -3.32 11.90 -16.14
CA ALA A 64 -3.36 10.45 -15.98
C ALA A 64 -3.38 10.05 -14.50
N ILE A 65 -2.54 10.69 -13.67
CA ILE A 65 -2.50 10.45 -12.22
C ILE A 65 -3.81 10.88 -11.56
N GLY A 66 -4.33 12.07 -11.88
CA GLY A 66 -5.60 12.57 -11.33
C GLY A 66 -6.79 11.65 -11.60
N ARG A 67 -6.84 11.04 -12.78
CA ARG A 67 -7.88 10.04 -13.14
C ARG A 67 -7.77 8.74 -12.34
N THR A 68 -6.60 8.43 -11.78
CA THR A 68 -6.38 7.22 -10.96
C THR A 68 -6.61 7.42 -9.47
N GLY A 69 -7.06 8.60 -9.04
CA GLY A 69 -7.47 8.88 -7.65
C GLY A 69 -6.33 8.86 -6.62
N GLY A 70 -5.07 8.89 -7.06
CA GLY A 70 -3.89 8.85 -6.18
C GLY A 70 -3.06 10.14 -6.21
N GLY A 71 -2.41 10.46 -5.09
CA GLY A 71 -1.43 11.56 -5.03
C GLY A 71 -0.16 11.31 -5.86
N LEU A 72 0.52 12.38 -6.29
CA LEU A 72 1.72 12.33 -7.16
C LEU A 72 2.82 11.41 -6.59
N ARG A 73 3.05 11.44 -5.27
CA ARG A 73 4.06 10.61 -4.59
C ARG A 73 3.78 9.11 -4.68
N ARG A 74 2.51 8.73 -4.74
CA ARG A 74 2.08 7.31 -4.86
C ARG A 74 2.16 6.83 -6.30
N ALA A 75 1.86 7.71 -7.24
CA ALA A 75 1.93 7.38 -8.66
C ALA A 75 3.37 7.36 -9.19
N LEU A 76 4.25 8.19 -8.65
CA LEU A 76 5.66 8.31 -9.03
C LEU A 76 6.55 7.99 -7.83
N PRO A 77 6.83 6.70 -7.54
CA PRO A 77 7.61 6.31 -6.37
C PRO A 77 9.08 6.71 -6.55
N LEU A 78 9.54 7.66 -5.73
CA LEU A 78 10.90 8.23 -5.75
C LEU A 78 11.73 7.83 -4.51
N HIS A 79 11.46 6.67 -3.91
CA HIS A 79 12.22 6.22 -2.74
C HIS A 79 13.62 5.73 -3.14
N ARG A 80 14.55 5.82 -2.19
CA ARG A 80 15.92 5.30 -2.36
C ARG A 80 15.88 3.77 -2.47
N ILE A 81 16.91 3.22 -3.09
CA ILE A 81 17.12 1.77 -3.22
C ILE A 81 18.42 1.37 -2.52
N ASP A 82 18.55 0.09 -2.21
CA ASP A 82 19.75 -0.50 -1.60
C ASP A 82 21.01 -0.16 -2.40
N ALA A 83 22.03 0.34 -1.70
CA ALA A 83 23.27 0.82 -2.31
C ALA A 83 24.05 -0.29 -3.04
N SER A 84 23.87 -1.55 -2.67
CA SER A 84 24.48 -2.71 -3.33
C SER A 84 24.04 -2.87 -4.79
N LEU A 85 22.94 -2.25 -5.20
CA LEU A 85 22.40 -2.35 -6.55
C LEU A 85 23.09 -1.42 -7.55
N TYR A 86 23.69 -0.31 -7.10
CA TYR A 86 24.20 0.72 -8.00
C TYR A 86 25.36 0.25 -8.87
N LEU A 87 26.32 -0.48 -8.30
CA LEU A 87 27.48 -0.95 -9.05
C LEU A 87 27.09 -1.91 -10.20
N PRO A 88 26.31 -2.98 -9.97
CA PRO A 88 25.89 -3.84 -11.06
C PRO A 88 24.87 -3.19 -12.01
N MET A 89 24.06 -2.22 -11.55
CA MET A 89 23.25 -1.37 -12.45
C MET A 89 24.13 -0.54 -13.39
N LEU A 90 25.16 0.13 -12.86
CA LEU A 90 26.12 0.89 -13.66
C LEU A 90 26.84 -0.01 -14.67
N ALA A 91 27.30 -1.19 -14.24
CA ALA A 91 27.91 -2.16 -15.15
C ALA A 91 26.95 -2.55 -16.28
N SER A 92 25.68 -2.83 -15.96
CA SER A 92 24.69 -3.17 -16.98
C SER A 92 24.33 -2.00 -17.91
N LEU A 93 24.36 -0.76 -17.41
CA LEU A 93 24.12 0.44 -18.19
C LEU A 93 25.25 0.70 -19.19
N LEU A 94 26.50 0.67 -18.72
CA LEU A 94 27.69 0.86 -19.55
C LEU A 94 27.83 -0.25 -20.59
N GLY A 95 27.56 -1.51 -20.19
CA GLY A 95 27.49 -2.62 -21.13
C GLY A 95 26.40 -2.42 -22.18
N SER A 96 25.23 -1.93 -21.78
CA SER A 96 24.14 -1.60 -22.72
C SER A 96 24.53 -0.50 -23.69
N ALA A 97 25.25 0.54 -23.24
CA ALA A 97 25.70 1.64 -24.10
C ALA A 97 26.63 1.17 -25.23
N VAL A 98 27.55 0.26 -24.93
CA VAL A 98 28.41 -0.36 -25.94
C VAL A 98 27.58 -1.12 -26.98
N ILE A 99 26.69 -2.00 -26.53
CA ILE A 99 25.89 -2.84 -27.43
C ILE A 99 24.88 -2.02 -28.24
N ILE A 100 24.24 -1.02 -27.63
CA ILE A 100 23.30 -0.14 -28.29
C ILE A 100 24.00 0.69 -29.37
N SER A 101 25.20 1.21 -29.10
CA SER A 101 25.96 1.93 -30.13
C SER A 101 26.23 1.07 -31.38
N GLU A 102 26.49 -0.23 -31.23
CA GLU A 102 26.62 -1.13 -32.38
C GLU A 102 25.30 -1.36 -33.12
N LEU A 103 24.19 -1.48 -32.37
CA LEU A 103 22.85 -1.59 -32.96
C LEU A 103 22.47 -0.31 -33.73
N ASP A 104 22.81 0.85 -33.20
CA ASP A 104 22.58 2.14 -33.84
C ASP A 104 23.42 2.25 -35.12
N ASN A 105 24.68 1.81 -35.11
CA ASN A 105 25.53 1.73 -36.31
C ASN A 105 24.92 0.84 -37.41
N ILE A 106 24.36 -0.32 -37.03
CA ILE A 106 23.63 -1.19 -37.96
C ILE A 106 22.40 -0.47 -38.50
N ALA A 107 21.61 0.19 -37.63
CA ALA A 107 20.41 0.91 -38.04
C ALA A 107 20.70 2.04 -39.02
N VAL A 108 21.73 2.85 -38.74
CA VAL A 108 22.21 3.93 -39.63
C VAL A 108 22.70 3.36 -40.96
N THR A 109 23.43 2.24 -40.95
CA THR A 109 23.90 1.58 -42.19
C THR A 109 22.73 1.09 -43.06
N LEU A 110 21.70 0.51 -42.45
CA LEU A 110 20.56 -0.04 -43.18
C LEU A 110 19.59 1.03 -43.68
N TYR A 111 19.48 2.14 -42.96
CA TYR A 111 18.55 3.21 -43.28
C TYR A 111 19.17 4.54 -42.85
N PRO A 112 20.01 5.23 -43.62
CA PRO A 112 20.68 6.46 -43.16
C PRO A 112 19.71 7.60 -42.82
N PRO A 113 19.95 8.40 -41.77
CA PRO A 113 19.07 9.51 -41.41
C PRO A 113 19.14 10.65 -42.44
N PRO A 114 17.99 11.21 -42.87
CA PRO A 114 17.98 12.44 -43.65
C PRO A 114 18.69 13.57 -42.91
N GLU A 115 19.43 14.42 -43.62
CA GLU A 115 20.19 15.52 -43.04
C GLU A 115 19.30 16.47 -42.22
N GLU A 116 18.08 16.73 -42.69
CA GLU A 116 17.07 17.55 -41.99
C GLU A 116 16.72 17.02 -40.59
N TRP A 117 16.83 15.70 -40.37
CA TRP A 117 16.53 15.05 -39.10
C TRP A 117 17.79 14.90 -38.24
N ALA A 118 18.96 14.72 -38.87
CA ALA A 118 20.23 14.53 -38.18
C ALA A 118 20.83 15.86 -37.69
N ALA A 119 20.71 16.95 -38.46
CA ALA A 119 21.33 18.23 -38.14
C ALA A 119 20.87 18.83 -36.78
N PRO A 120 19.57 18.85 -36.43
CA PRO A 120 19.14 19.32 -35.11
C PRO A 120 19.68 18.48 -33.96
N LEU A 121 19.78 17.15 -34.13
CA LEU A 121 20.35 16.25 -33.14
C LEU A 121 21.85 16.50 -32.95
N MET A 122 22.57 16.75 -34.05
CA MET A 122 23.99 17.09 -34.02
C MET A 122 24.24 18.45 -33.37
N ASP A 123 23.40 19.46 -33.64
CA ASP A 123 23.46 20.78 -33.01
C ASP A 123 23.29 20.69 -31.48
N ILE A 124 22.38 19.82 -31.01
CA ILE A 124 22.18 19.53 -29.59
C ILE A 124 23.40 18.81 -29.01
N ALA A 125 23.89 17.75 -29.68
CA ALA A 125 24.99 16.91 -29.21
C ALA A 125 26.35 17.64 -29.16
N THR A 126 26.59 18.55 -30.10
CA THR A 126 27.80 19.40 -30.16
C THR A 126 27.70 20.63 -29.25
N GLY A 127 26.56 20.85 -28.60
CA GLY A 127 26.36 21.97 -27.68
C GLY A 127 26.37 23.34 -28.38
N LYS A 128 25.96 23.40 -29.66
CA LYS A 128 25.92 24.64 -30.46
C LYS A 128 25.13 25.77 -29.80
N HIS A 129 24.07 25.41 -29.06
CA HIS A 129 23.23 26.33 -28.29
C HIS A 129 23.66 26.47 -26.81
N GLY A 130 24.87 26.02 -26.48
CA GLY A 130 25.46 26.04 -25.15
C GLY A 130 25.19 24.78 -24.32
N TRP A 131 26.23 24.29 -23.63
CA TRP A 131 26.14 23.04 -22.86
C TRP A 131 25.07 23.02 -21.77
N LEU A 132 24.78 24.16 -21.15
CA LEU A 132 23.72 24.24 -20.13
C LEU A 132 22.33 23.97 -20.72
N SER A 133 22.05 24.42 -21.95
CA SER A 133 20.77 24.20 -22.61
C SER A 133 20.61 22.75 -23.06
N THR A 134 21.68 22.15 -23.60
CA THR A 134 21.74 20.72 -23.93
C THR A 134 21.51 19.85 -22.69
N ILE A 135 22.24 20.09 -21.59
CA ILE A 135 22.09 19.31 -20.34
C ILE A 135 20.67 19.43 -19.78
N PHE A 136 20.09 20.64 -19.79
CA PHE A 136 18.72 20.87 -19.33
C PHE A 136 17.71 20.00 -20.11
N LEU A 137 17.80 19.98 -21.44
CA LEU A 137 16.90 19.18 -22.27
C LEU A 137 17.16 17.68 -22.11
N VAL A 138 18.40 17.26 -22.37
CA VAL A 138 18.76 15.86 -22.66
C VAL A 138 19.00 15.04 -21.38
N ASN A 139 19.53 15.66 -20.32
CA ASN A 139 19.87 14.96 -19.07
C ASN A 139 18.89 15.22 -17.93
N VAL A 140 18.04 16.24 -18.05
CA VAL A 140 17.07 16.59 -16.99
C VAL A 140 15.64 16.41 -17.49
N VAL A 141 15.20 17.20 -18.47
CA VAL A 141 13.79 17.20 -18.91
C VAL A 141 13.39 15.86 -19.52
N ALA A 142 14.14 15.36 -20.51
CA ALA A 142 13.79 14.11 -21.19
C ALA A 142 13.73 12.91 -20.21
N PRO A 143 14.75 12.63 -19.38
CA PRO A 143 14.66 11.55 -18.39
C PRO A 143 13.47 11.71 -17.43
N ILE A 144 13.23 12.91 -16.90
CA ILE A 144 12.12 13.13 -15.95
C ILE A 144 10.78 12.86 -16.60
N THR A 145 10.53 13.48 -17.75
CA THR A 145 9.22 13.42 -18.42
C THR A 145 8.94 12.03 -18.97
N GLU A 146 9.92 11.41 -19.63
CA GLU A 146 9.79 10.12 -20.27
C GLU A 146 9.69 9.00 -19.22
N GLU A 147 10.54 8.95 -18.19
CA GLU A 147 10.41 7.90 -17.18
C GLU A 147 9.12 8.03 -16.35
N CYS A 148 8.66 9.26 -16.06
CA CYS A 148 7.37 9.45 -15.40
C CYS A 148 6.20 8.95 -16.25
N LEU A 149 6.22 9.21 -17.56
CA LEU A 149 5.18 8.74 -18.48
C LEU A 149 5.25 7.22 -18.69
N PHE A 150 6.41 6.70 -19.08
CA PHE A 150 6.54 5.30 -19.47
C PHE A 150 6.60 4.35 -18.28
N ARG A 151 7.37 4.65 -17.22
CA ARG A 151 7.49 3.75 -16.07
C ARG A 151 6.47 4.07 -14.99
N GLY A 152 6.25 5.38 -14.73
CA GLY A 152 5.32 5.84 -13.70
C GLY A 152 3.84 5.63 -14.03
N VAL A 153 3.46 5.81 -15.31
CA VAL A 153 2.05 5.72 -15.74
C VAL A 153 1.79 4.48 -16.60
N ILE A 154 2.45 4.34 -17.75
CA ILE A 154 2.13 3.31 -18.75
C ILE A 154 2.48 1.91 -18.25
N LEU A 155 3.73 1.66 -17.84
CA LEU A 155 4.18 0.36 -17.34
C LEU A 155 3.37 -0.06 -16.13
N ARG A 156 3.16 0.85 -15.18
CA ARG A 156 2.35 0.58 -13.98
C ARG A 156 0.90 0.21 -14.36
N GLY A 157 0.30 0.91 -15.33
CA GLY A 157 -1.00 0.53 -15.88
C GLY A 157 -0.99 -0.83 -16.59
N PHE A 158 0.09 -1.17 -17.27
CA PHE A 158 0.25 -2.48 -17.91
C PHE A 158 0.51 -3.61 -16.94
N LEU A 159 1.18 -3.38 -15.81
CA LEU A 159 1.33 -4.37 -14.75
C LEU A 159 0.00 -4.74 -14.11
N ILE A 160 -0.96 -3.81 -14.13
CA ILE A 160 -2.33 -4.09 -13.73
C ILE A 160 -2.97 -5.09 -14.68
N THR A 161 -2.73 -5.00 -16.00
CA THR A 161 -3.48 -5.74 -17.03
C THR A 161 -2.77 -7.03 -17.51
N TYR A 162 -1.45 -7.00 -17.62
CA TYR A 162 -0.62 -7.98 -18.29
C TYR A 162 0.39 -8.62 -17.34
N SER A 163 0.96 -9.77 -17.75
CA SER A 163 2.11 -10.34 -17.06
C SER A 163 3.29 -9.37 -17.08
N THR A 164 4.15 -9.45 -16.07
CA THR A 164 5.33 -8.59 -15.90
C THR A 164 6.16 -8.47 -17.16
N ARG A 165 6.45 -9.60 -17.81
CA ARG A 165 7.25 -9.65 -19.04
C ARG A 165 6.55 -8.89 -20.17
N LYS A 166 5.25 -9.15 -20.37
CA LYS A 166 4.46 -8.48 -21.42
C LYS A 166 4.33 -6.99 -21.14
N ALA A 167 4.11 -6.59 -19.88
CA ALA A 167 4.02 -5.19 -19.47
C ALA A 167 5.31 -4.42 -19.76
N VAL A 168 6.47 -4.98 -19.38
CA VAL A 168 7.78 -4.39 -19.66
C VAL A 168 8.03 -4.27 -21.16
N LEU A 169 7.77 -5.33 -21.93
CA LEU A 169 7.98 -5.33 -23.38
C LEU A 169 7.08 -4.33 -24.10
N LEU A 170 5.79 -4.25 -23.75
CA LEU A 170 4.86 -3.30 -24.35
C LEU A 170 5.22 -1.85 -23.98
N SER A 171 5.59 -1.59 -22.73
CA SER A 171 6.03 -0.25 -22.32
C SER A 171 7.30 0.17 -23.03
N ALA A 172 8.27 -0.74 -23.16
CA ALA A 172 9.52 -0.51 -23.89
C ALA A 172 9.28 -0.24 -25.38
N PHE A 173 8.34 -0.99 -25.98
CA PHE A 173 7.94 -0.78 -27.37
C PHE A 173 7.29 0.58 -27.59
N LEU A 174 6.37 0.98 -26.72
CA LEU A 174 5.74 2.31 -26.78
C LEU A 174 6.77 3.43 -26.58
N PHE A 175 7.76 3.23 -25.70
CA PHE A 175 8.86 4.16 -25.50
C PHE A 175 9.71 4.32 -26.76
N ALA A 176 10.06 3.22 -27.43
CA ALA A 176 10.76 3.24 -28.71
C ALA A 176 9.95 3.93 -29.81
N ALA A 177 8.67 3.59 -29.94
CA ALA A 177 7.77 4.15 -30.95
C ALA A 177 7.56 5.67 -30.76
N PHE A 178 7.62 6.16 -29.53
CA PHE A 178 7.49 7.59 -29.21
C PHE A 178 8.59 8.45 -29.81
N HIS A 179 9.77 7.88 -30.11
CA HIS A 179 10.88 8.60 -30.77
C HIS A 179 10.65 8.81 -32.27
N MET A 180 9.70 8.09 -32.88
CA MET A 180 9.31 8.22 -34.29
C MET A 180 10.46 8.06 -35.31
N ASN A 181 11.58 7.45 -34.92
CA ASN A 181 12.70 7.19 -35.80
C ASN A 181 13.41 5.88 -35.42
N PRO A 182 13.91 5.10 -36.41
CA PRO A 182 14.47 3.77 -36.17
C PRO A 182 15.84 3.80 -35.48
N TRP A 183 16.66 4.83 -35.71
CA TRP A 183 18.01 4.96 -35.15
C TRP A 183 18.02 5.09 -33.63
N GLN A 184 17.12 5.90 -33.08
CA GLN A 184 16.96 6.02 -31.63
C GLN A 184 16.02 4.95 -31.09
N GLY A 185 15.03 4.53 -31.87
CA GLY A 185 13.99 3.59 -31.43
C GLY A 185 14.55 2.23 -31.00
N ILE A 186 15.56 1.69 -31.69
CA ILE A 186 16.15 0.38 -31.34
C ILE A 186 16.86 0.46 -29.99
N GLY A 187 17.74 1.42 -29.79
CA GLY A 187 18.40 1.66 -28.50
C GLY A 187 17.38 1.94 -27.38
N ALA A 188 16.40 2.79 -27.65
CA ALA A 188 15.32 3.12 -26.72
C ALA A 188 14.50 1.88 -26.32
N PHE A 189 14.28 0.92 -27.22
CA PHE A 189 13.58 -0.32 -26.88
C PHE A 189 14.34 -1.16 -25.84
N PHE A 190 15.65 -1.35 -26.03
CA PHE A 190 16.46 -2.17 -25.13
C PHE A 190 16.70 -1.49 -23.77
N LEU A 191 16.95 -0.17 -23.73
CA LEU A 191 16.93 0.59 -22.48
C LEU A 191 15.53 0.60 -21.84
N GLY A 192 14.50 0.68 -22.69
CA GLY A 192 13.11 0.37 -22.44
C GLY A 192 12.94 -0.79 -21.46
N ILE A 193 13.43 -1.95 -21.89
CA ILE A 193 13.40 -3.21 -21.17
C ILE A 193 14.24 -3.15 -19.89
N LEU A 194 15.48 -2.64 -19.96
CA LEU A 194 16.39 -2.59 -18.80
C LEU A 194 15.81 -1.76 -17.65
N PHE A 195 15.36 -0.54 -17.93
CA PHE A 195 14.76 0.34 -16.92
C PHE A 195 13.39 -0.18 -16.47
N GLY A 196 12.61 -0.77 -17.38
CA GLY A 196 11.36 -1.45 -17.01
C GLY A 196 11.60 -2.59 -16.01
N TRP A 197 12.65 -3.38 -16.22
CA TRP A 197 13.06 -4.44 -15.30
C TRP A 197 13.57 -3.88 -13.96
N TRP A 198 14.39 -2.82 -13.96
CA TRP A 198 14.80 -2.14 -12.73
C TRP A 198 13.61 -1.61 -11.95
N TYR A 199 12.65 -0.96 -12.62
CA TYR A 199 11.43 -0.47 -12.00
C TYR A 199 10.60 -1.59 -11.39
N VAL A 200 10.37 -2.69 -12.11
CA VAL A 200 9.60 -3.84 -11.59
C VAL A 200 10.25 -4.42 -10.34
N ARG A 201 11.59 -4.50 -10.31
CA ARG A 201 12.34 -5.12 -9.21
C ARG A 201 12.52 -4.21 -8.00
N THR A 202 12.66 -2.91 -8.22
CA THR A 202 12.92 -1.96 -7.14
C THR A 202 11.67 -1.21 -6.70
N ARG A 203 10.64 -1.11 -7.55
CA ARG A 203 9.48 -0.23 -7.42
C ARG A 203 9.83 1.25 -7.30
N SER A 204 11.06 1.63 -7.69
CA SER A 204 11.53 3.01 -7.67
C SER A 204 11.76 3.52 -9.09
N LEU A 205 11.35 4.76 -9.36
CA LEU A 205 11.73 5.49 -10.57
C LEU A 205 13.15 6.05 -10.50
N VAL A 206 13.75 6.18 -9.30
CA VAL A 206 15.10 6.74 -9.11
C VAL A 206 16.16 6.06 -9.98
N PRO A 207 16.31 4.72 -9.99
CA PRO A 207 17.31 4.08 -10.86
C PRO A 207 17.03 4.29 -12.35
N CYS A 208 15.76 4.38 -12.75
CA CYS A 208 15.37 4.60 -14.15
C CYS A 208 15.74 6.02 -14.60
N LEU A 209 15.40 7.02 -13.78
CA LEU A 209 15.72 8.44 -14.01
C LEU A 209 17.24 8.65 -14.07
N ALA A 210 17.97 8.14 -13.08
CA ALA A 210 19.42 8.29 -13.01
C ALA A 210 20.13 7.55 -14.14
N GLY A 211 19.69 6.31 -14.45
CA GLY A 211 20.24 5.52 -15.54
C GLY A 211 20.00 6.17 -16.91
N HIS A 212 18.80 6.68 -17.14
CA HIS A 212 18.46 7.39 -18.38
C HIS A 212 19.29 8.68 -18.50
N ALA A 213 19.32 9.52 -17.46
CA ALA A 213 20.13 10.73 -17.47
C ALA A 213 21.63 10.44 -17.69
N ALA A 214 22.16 9.37 -17.10
CA ALA A 214 23.54 8.95 -17.27
C ALA A 214 23.82 8.40 -18.68
N PHE A 215 22.90 7.61 -19.25
CA PHE A 215 23.01 7.15 -20.64
C PHE A 215 23.07 8.33 -21.61
N ASN A 216 22.14 9.29 -21.44
CA ASN A 216 22.09 10.49 -22.26
C ASN A 216 23.29 11.42 -22.05
N ALA A 217 24.02 11.28 -20.94
CA ALA A 217 25.23 12.06 -20.68
C ALA A 217 26.44 11.54 -21.47
N LEU A 218 26.45 10.27 -21.88
CA LEU A 218 27.59 9.68 -22.57
C LEU A 218 27.94 10.43 -23.86
N PRO A 219 27.01 10.69 -24.80
CA PRO A 219 27.32 11.44 -26.02
C PRO A 219 27.77 12.87 -25.73
N VAL A 220 27.13 13.56 -24.77
CA VAL A 220 27.48 14.93 -24.37
C VAL A 220 28.91 15.00 -23.83
N ILE A 221 29.32 14.00 -23.02
CA ILE A 221 30.68 13.93 -22.50
C ILE A 221 31.68 13.60 -23.61
N ILE A 222 31.39 12.59 -24.44
CA ILE A 222 32.32 12.10 -25.47
C ILE A 222 32.54 13.14 -26.58
N ILE A 223 31.46 13.63 -27.17
CA ILE A 223 31.52 14.58 -28.31
C ILE A 223 31.84 15.97 -27.79
N GLY A 224 31.18 16.38 -26.71
CA GLY A 224 31.24 17.76 -26.22
C GLY A 224 32.45 18.12 -25.37
N LEU A 225 32.75 17.30 -24.37
CA LEU A 225 33.80 17.60 -23.39
C LEU A 225 35.14 16.98 -23.76
N LEU A 226 35.14 15.78 -24.33
CA LEU A 226 36.35 15.09 -24.77
C LEU A 226 36.75 15.44 -26.21
N GLY A 227 35.87 16.12 -26.96
CA GLY A 227 36.17 16.64 -28.29
C GLY A 227 36.41 15.54 -29.33
N VAL A 228 35.84 14.35 -29.14
CA VAL A 228 35.86 13.30 -30.15
C VAL A 228 34.98 13.77 -31.30
N GLU A 229 35.58 13.96 -32.49
CA GLU A 229 34.83 14.40 -33.67
C GLU A 229 33.66 13.44 -33.94
N ALA A 230 32.46 14.01 -34.03
CA ALA A 230 31.29 13.24 -34.39
C ALA A 230 31.44 12.78 -35.84
N HIS A 231 31.24 11.47 -36.08
CA HIS A 231 31.28 10.92 -37.41
C HIS A 231 30.24 11.59 -38.32
N ASP A 232 30.57 11.80 -39.58
CA ASP A 232 29.64 12.31 -40.56
C ASP A 232 28.47 11.32 -40.70
N VAL A 233 27.28 11.74 -40.28
CA VAL A 233 26.04 10.94 -40.30
C VAL A 233 25.63 10.50 -41.71
N THR A 234 26.21 11.10 -42.75
CA THR A 234 26.00 10.71 -44.15
C THR A 234 26.96 9.60 -44.63
N GLN A 235 27.98 9.27 -43.85
CA GLN A 235 28.93 8.20 -44.14
C GLN A 235 28.62 6.94 -43.33
N ALA A 236 29.10 5.79 -43.84
CA ALA A 236 28.98 4.53 -43.12
C ALA A 236 29.70 4.64 -41.76
N PRO A 237 29.05 4.31 -40.64
CA PRO A 237 29.66 4.41 -39.33
C PRO A 237 30.79 3.39 -39.15
N GLU A 238 31.82 3.77 -38.40
CA GLU A 238 32.83 2.81 -37.95
C GLU A 238 32.29 1.96 -36.80
N PHE A 239 32.38 0.63 -36.97
CA PHE A 239 32.04 -0.32 -35.92
C PHE A 239 33.11 -0.35 -34.84
N GLN A 240 32.68 -0.61 -33.62
CA GLN A 240 33.55 -0.71 -32.46
C GLN A 240 34.52 -1.90 -32.58
N PRO A 241 35.73 -1.80 -32.00
CA PRO A 241 36.63 -2.94 -31.91
C PRO A 241 36.00 -4.12 -31.16
N LEU A 242 36.25 -5.35 -31.63
CA LEU A 242 35.67 -6.57 -31.04
C LEU A 242 35.90 -6.71 -29.53
N TRP A 243 37.03 -6.22 -29.01
CA TRP A 243 37.32 -6.27 -27.56
C TRP A 243 36.36 -5.38 -26.76
N MET A 244 35.93 -4.25 -27.31
CA MET A 244 34.98 -3.34 -26.68
C MET A 244 33.59 -3.97 -26.66
N ASN A 245 33.18 -4.60 -27.77
CA ASN A 245 31.94 -5.38 -27.85
C ASN A 245 31.94 -6.53 -26.83
N ALA A 246 33.04 -7.29 -26.73
CA ALA A 246 33.18 -8.36 -25.75
C ALA A 246 33.11 -7.84 -24.30
N LEU A 247 33.74 -6.70 -24.01
CA LEU A 247 33.65 -6.04 -22.71
C LEU A 247 32.20 -5.59 -22.42
N GLY A 248 31.52 -5.00 -23.40
CA GLY A 248 30.12 -4.58 -23.27
C GLY A 248 29.18 -5.74 -22.93
N VAL A 249 29.32 -6.87 -23.64
CA VAL A 249 28.57 -8.11 -23.33
C VAL A 249 28.89 -8.61 -21.92
N ALA A 250 30.16 -8.63 -21.53
CA ALA A 250 30.58 -9.09 -20.20
C ALA A 250 30.03 -8.20 -19.08
N MET A 251 30.06 -6.87 -19.26
CA MET A 251 29.52 -5.91 -18.30
C MET A 251 28.00 -5.98 -18.20
N LEU A 252 27.30 -6.06 -19.34
CA LEU A 252 25.85 -6.22 -19.39
C LEU A 252 25.41 -7.52 -18.73
N GLY A 253 25.97 -8.64 -19.19
CA GLY A 253 25.66 -9.97 -18.67
C GLY A 253 26.04 -10.10 -17.20
N GLY A 254 27.24 -9.68 -16.81
CA GLY A 254 27.71 -9.70 -15.43
C GLY A 254 26.85 -8.85 -14.49
N GLY A 255 26.56 -7.60 -14.88
CA GLY A 255 25.69 -6.70 -14.12
C GLY A 255 24.28 -7.27 -13.94
N VAL A 256 23.66 -7.75 -15.01
CA VAL A 256 22.33 -8.38 -14.96
C VAL A 256 22.33 -9.64 -14.11
N LEU A 257 23.35 -10.50 -14.23
CA LEU A 257 23.47 -11.73 -13.43
C LEU A 257 23.66 -11.44 -11.94
N VAL A 258 24.49 -10.46 -11.58
CA VAL A 258 24.69 -10.05 -10.18
C VAL A 258 23.39 -9.46 -9.62
N LEU A 259 22.73 -8.57 -10.36
CA LEU A 259 21.42 -8.04 -9.96
C LEU A 259 20.39 -9.16 -9.80
N GLN A 260 20.31 -10.08 -10.76
CA GLN A 260 19.42 -11.23 -10.68
C GLN A 260 19.72 -12.09 -9.45
N ARG A 261 20.99 -12.32 -9.12
CA ARG A 261 21.39 -13.04 -7.91
C ARG A 261 21.04 -12.28 -6.63
N ILE A 262 21.25 -10.97 -6.55
CA ILE A 262 20.84 -10.19 -5.37
C ILE A 262 19.32 -10.29 -5.18
N PHE A 263 18.57 -10.17 -6.28
CA PHE A 263 17.12 -10.34 -6.26
C PHE A 263 16.66 -11.76 -5.93
N GLN A 264 17.50 -12.79 -6.17
CA GLN A 264 17.24 -14.21 -5.87
C GLN A 264 17.84 -14.70 -4.54
N ALA A 265 18.84 -14.01 -3.99
CA ALA A 265 19.47 -14.32 -2.71
C ALA A 265 18.53 -14.01 -1.54
N SER A 266 17.54 -13.14 -1.79
CA SER A 266 16.29 -13.15 -1.02
C SER A 266 15.56 -14.45 -1.39
N GLN A 267 15.27 -15.31 -0.40
CA GLN A 267 14.55 -16.57 -0.59
C GLN A 267 13.52 -16.45 -1.73
N PRO A 268 13.54 -17.28 -2.78
CA PRO A 268 12.63 -17.09 -3.90
C PRO A 268 11.19 -17.20 -3.39
N ILE A 269 10.34 -16.27 -3.83
CA ILE A 269 8.89 -16.30 -3.56
C ILE A 269 8.32 -17.50 -4.34
N PRO A 270 7.71 -18.50 -3.67
CA PRO A 270 7.07 -19.65 -4.32
C PRO A 270 5.75 -19.27 -5.00
N VAL A 271 5.79 -18.37 -5.99
CA VAL A 271 4.62 -17.74 -6.62
C VAL A 271 3.56 -18.77 -7.02
N THR A 272 3.94 -19.81 -7.77
CA THR A 272 2.99 -20.83 -8.25
C THR A 272 2.35 -21.62 -7.10
N ASP A 273 3.14 -22.06 -6.12
CA ASP A 273 2.66 -22.91 -5.04
C ASP A 273 1.76 -22.14 -4.08
N TRP A 274 2.16 -20.91 -3.74
CA TRP A 274 1.40 -20.03 -2.86
C TRP A 274 0.13 -19.54 -3.52
N LEU A 275 0.19 -19.13 -4.79
CA LEU A 275 -1.02 -18.78 -5.55
C LEU A 275 -1.98 -19.97 -5.63
N GLY A 276 -1.45 -21.18 -5.85
CA GLY A 276 -2.24 -22.40 -5.85
C GLY A 276 -2.96 -22.64 -4.51
N ALA A 277 -2.25 -22.48 -3.38
CA ALA A 277 -2.84 -22.62 -2.05
C ALA A 277 -3.93 -21.57 -1.77
N VAL A 278 -3.64 -20.29 -2.06
CA VAL A 278 -4.61 -19.21 -1.87
C VAL A 278 -5.83 -19.36 -2.79
N ARG A 279 -5.64 -19.82 -4.03
CA ARG A 279 -6.75 -20.10 -4.96
C ARG A 279 -7.65 -21.22 -4.44
N ARG A 280 -7.08 -22.35 -4.02
CA ARG A 280 -7.86 -23.45 -3.45
C ARG A 280 -8.66 -23.01 -2.23
N PHE A 281 -8.08 -22.16 -1.39
CA PHE A 281 -8.80 -21.55 -0.27
C PHE A 281 -9.94 -20.62 -0.74
N GLY A 282 -9.71 -19.76 -1.73
CA GLY A 282 -10.77 -18.97 -2.36
C GLY A 282 -11.92 -19.83 -2.89
N ASP A 283 -11.60 -20.93 -3.57
CA ASP A 283 -12.59 -21.89 -4.10
C ASP A 283 -13.39 -22.55 -2.96
N ARG A 284 -12.74 -22.87 -1.84
CA ARG A 284 -13.40 -23.38 -0.62
C ARG A 284 -14.36 -22.35 -0.04
N LEU A 285 -13.95 -21.08 0.05
CA LEU A 285 -14.80 -20.00 0.55
C LEU A 285 -16.06 -19.87 -0.29
N LEU A 286 -15.93 -19.79 -1.61
CA LEU A 286 -17.08 -19.68 -2.52
C LEU A 286 -18.04 -20.87 -2.42
N LYS A 287 -17.50 -22.07 -2.16
CA LYS A 287 -18.28 -23.30 -2.15
C LYS A 287 -18.92 -23.64 -0.81
N PHE A 288 -18.24 -23.35 0.29
CA PHE A 288 -18.58 -23.89 1.61
C PHE A 288 -18.75 -22.82 2.70
N ALA A 289 -18.32 -21.59 2.46
CA ALA A 289 -18.50 -20.50 3.43
C ALA A 289 -19.59 -19.51 3.02
N ARG A 290 -20.15 -19.61 1.81
CA ARG A 290 -21.36 -18.86 1.44
C ARG A 290 -22.54 -19.37 2.25
N ASP A 291 -23.43 -18.45 2.60
CA ASP A 291 -24.60 -18.73 3.40
C ASP A 291 -25.68 -19.52 2.63
N ASP A 292 -25.84 -20.78 3.01
CA ASP A 292 -26.98 -21.65 2.69
C ASP A 292 -27.49 -22.42 3.93
N PHE A 293 -27.22 -21.90 5.13
CA PHE A 293 -27.40 -22.63 6.39
C PHE A 293 -28.76 -22.39 7.05
N GLY A 294 -29.38 -21.24 6.78
CA GLY A 294 -30.68 -20.85 7.30
C GLY A 294 -31.85 -21.31 6.42
N ARG A 295 -32.97 -20.61 6.57
CA ARG A 295 -34.16 -20.68 5.70
C ARG A 295 -33.95 -19.83 4.45
N GLU A 296 -33.25 -18.71 4.59
CA GLU A 296 -32.89 -17.85 3.47
C GLU A 296 -31.51 -18.25 2.92
N VAL A 297 -31.34 -18.09 1.61
CA VAL A 297 -30.04 -18.24 0.96
C VAL A 297 -29.58 -16.84 0.62
N THR A 298 -28.51 -16.38 1.26
CA THR A 298 -27.98 -15.03 1.09
C THR A 298 -26.59 -15.08 0.43
N PRO A 299 -26.10 -13.98 -0.14
CA PRO A 299 -24.72 -13.92 -0.64
C PRO A 299 -23.70 -13.65 0.47
N LEU A 300 -24.10 -13.71 1.74
CA LEU A 300 -23.21 -13.50 2.88
C LEU A 300 -22.22 -14.66 3.02
N PHE A 301 -21.13 -14.39 3.73
CA PHE A 301 -20.17 -15.41 4.14
C PHE A 301 -20.25 -15.63 5.64
N VAL A 302 -20.21 -16.89 6.06
CA VAL A 302 -20.17 -17.26 7.47
C VAL A 302 -18.78 -16.97 8.04
N SER A 303 -18.72 -16.52 9.29
CA SER A 303 -17.46 -16.12 9.92
C SER A 303 -16.51 -17.29 10.16
N GLN A 304 -17.02 -18.53 10.24
CA GLN A 304 -16.24 -19.73 10.60
C GLN A 304 -16.72 -21.00 9.91
N VAL A 305 -15.77 -21.89 9.57
CA VAL A 305 -16.02 -23.22 9.00
C VAL A 305 -15.00 -24.20 9.57
N ILE A 306 -15.42 -25.42 9.91
CA ILE A 306 -14.54 -26.53 10.29
C ILE A 306 -13.86 -27.07 9.03
N ALA A 307 -12.52 -27.11 9.03
CA ALA A 307 -11.73 -27.45 7.85
C ALA A 307 -11.84 -28.92 7.43
N GLU A 308 -12.18 -29.83 8.34
CA GLU A 308 -12.29 -31.27 8.05
C GLU A 308 -13.55 -31.62 7.26
N ASP A 309 -14.72 -31.15 7.70
CA ASP A 309 -16.03 -31.52 7.13
C ASP A 309 -16.72 -30.38 6.37
N ASN A 310 -16.15 -29.17 6.41
CA ASN A 310 -16.70 -27.94 5.80
C ASN A 310 -18.06 -27.55 6.37
N GLN A 311 -18.33 -27.86 7.64
CA GLN A 311 -19.57 -27.50 8.33
C GLN A 311 -19.36 -26.30 9.27
N LEU A 312 -20.47 -25.68 9.68
CA LEU A 312 -20.46 -24.70 10.75
C LEU A 312 -20.06 -25.37 12.08
N PRO A 313 -19.24 -24.70 12.91
CA PRO A 313 -19.00 -25.16 14.26
C PRO A 313 -20.30 -25.29 15.08
N ALA A 314 -20.44 -26.42 15.79
CA ALA A 314 -21.58 -26.63 16.68
C ALA A 314 -21.52 -25.64 17.87
N SER A 315 -22.38 -24.63 17.87
CA SER A 315 -22.45 -23.64 18.95
C SER A 315 -23.90 -23.34 19.33
N SER A 316 -24.12 -23.16 20.63
CA SER A 316 -25.36 -22.63 21.18
C SER A 316 -25.38 -21.10 21.29
N THR A 317 -24.29 -20.43 20.89
CA THR A 317 -24.11 -18.98 21.02
C THR A 317 -23.96 -18.31 19.64
N ARG A 318 -24.81 -17.30 19.38
CA ARG A 318 -24.77 -16.46 18.15
C ARG A 318 -23.56 -15.51 18.11
N LEU A 319 -23.09 -15.11 19.30
CA LEU A 319 -21.87 -14.34 19.52
C LEU A 319 -21.02 -15.07 20.56
N TYR A 320 -19.70 -15.03 20.42
CA TYR A 320 -18.84 -15.42 21.54
C TYR A 320 -19.02 -14.39 22.66
N VAL A 321 -19.51 -14.84 23.81
CA VAL A 321 -19.64 -14.02 25.01
C VAL A 321 -18.69 -14.55 26.07
N ALA A 322 -17.57 -13.86 26.25
CA ALA A 322 -16.75 -13.97 27.46
C ALA A 322 -16.93 -12.70 28.28
N ASP A 323 -17.32 -12.84 29.56
CA ASP A 323 -17.48 -11.75 30.52
C ASP A 323 -18.36 -10.57 30.02
N GLY A 324 -19.47 -10.87 29.33
CA GLY A 324 -20.43 -9.85 28.88
C GLY A 324 -19.94 -8.98 27.72
N ARG A 325 -18.95 -9.43 26.94
CA ARG A 325 -18.51 -8.77 25.70
C ARG A 325 -18.74 -9.69 24.51
N GLY A 326 -19.41 -9.19 23.47
CA GLY A 326 -19.80 -9.97 22.29
C GLY A 326 -18.74 -10.00 21.19
N GLY A 327 -19.03 -10.79 20.15
CA GLY A 327 -18.59 -10.58 18.77
C GLY A 327 -18.75 -11.85 17.94
N ALA A 328 -18.31 -11.83 16.68
CA ALA A 328 -18.68 -12.84 15.68
C ALA A 328 -18.54 -14.28 16.19
N GLY A 329 -19.69 -14.93 16.40
CA GLY A 329 -19.79 -16.36 16.70
C GLY A 329 -19.75 -17.21 15.43
N PRO A 330 -19.83 -18.54 15.55
CA PRO A 330 -19.72 -19.46 14.41
C PRO A 330 -20.71 -19.20 13.27
N THR A 331 -21.95 -18.86 13.62
CA THR A 331 -23.08 -18.64 12.70
C THR A 331 -23.19 -17.19 12.21
N SER A 332 -22.31 -16.30 12.68
CA SER A 332 -22.48 -14.87 12.40
C SER A 332 -21.81 -14.46 11.07
N ASN A 333 -22.39 -13.46 10.44
CA ASN A 333 -21.77 -12.61 9.44
C ASN A 333 -21.57 -11.19 10.01
N ASN A 334 -20.43 -10.56 9.73
CA ASN A 334 -20.15 -9.20 10.21
C ASN A 334 -19.08 -8.51 9.35
N LEU A 335 -19.52 -7.51 8.58
CA LEU A 335 -18.68 -6.77 7.63
C LEU A 335 -17.39 -6.19 8.25
N GLN A 336 -17.40 -5.83 9.54
CA GLN A 336 -16.20 -5.32 10.21
C GLN A 336 -15.08 -6.37 10.29
N PHE A 337 -15.40 -7.67 10.38
CA PHE A 337 -14.42 -8.75 10.38
C PHE A 337 -14.18 -9.35 8.98
N ASP A 338 -15.11 -9.17 8.05
CA ASP A 338 -15.02 -9.72 6.70
C ASP A 338 -14.18 -8.87 5.74
N GLY A 339 -13.65 -7.73 6.19
CA GLY A 339 -12.81 -6.86 5.37
C GLY A 339 -11.57 -7.55 4.78
N GLY A 340 -10.97 -8.51 5.50
CA GLY A 340 -9.85 -9.33 5.01
C GLY A 340 -10.28 -10.31 3.92
N LEU A 341 -11.42 -10.97 4.12
CA LEU A 341 -12.05 -11.88 3.16
C LEU A 341 -12.37 -11.17 1.84
N LEU A 342 -13.05 -10.03 1.91
CA LEU A 342 -13.44 -9.30 0.70
C LEU A 342 -12.22 -8.79 -0.07
N ARG A 343 -11.19 -8.30 0.63
CA ARG A 343 -9.91 -7.91 0.00
C ARG A 343 -9.21 -9.09 -0.67
N LEU A 344 -9.25 -10.26 -0.04
CA LEU A 344 -8.71 -11.48 -0.62
C LEU A 344 -9.43 -11.85 -1.93
N LEU A 345 -10.78 -11.85 -1.93
CA LEU A 345 -11.58 -12.19 -3.11
C LEU A 345 -11.32 -11.20 -4.26
N TYR A 346 -11.35 -9.89 -4.00
CA TYR A 346 -10.98 -8.92 -5.03
C TYR A 346 -9.53 -9.07 -5.50
N GLY A 347 -8.59 -9.30 -4.58
CA GLY A 347 -7.18 -9.51 -4.92
C GLY A 347 -6.97 -10.75 -5.79
N LEU A 348 -7.71 -11.84 -5.54
CA LEU A 348 -7.69 -13.05 -6.35
C LEU A 348 -8.17 -12.76 -7.76
N SER A 349 -9.32 -12.09 -7.94
CA SER A 349 -9.79 -11.68 -9.26
C SER A 349 -8.81 -10.77 -9.98
N ASP A 350 -8.29 -9.75 -9.29
CA ASP A 350 -7.37 -8.78 -9.87
C ASP A 350 -6.07 -9.46 -10.34
N LEU A 351 -5.54 -10.43 -9.58
CA LEU A 351 -4.30 -11.12 -9.92
C LEU A 351 -4.47 -12.24 -10.97
N THR A 352 -5.57 -13.00 -10.88
CA THR A 352 -5.81 -14.24 -11.66
C THR A 352 -6.71 -14.05 -12.88
N ARG A 353 -7.46 -12.95 -12.96
CA ARG A 353 -8.54 -12.70 -13.95
C ARG A 353 -9.76 -13.59 -13.83
N ASP A 354 -9.90 -14.31 -12.73
CA ASP A 354 -11.10 -15.08 -12.44
C ASP A 354 -12.14 -14.16 -11.78
N GLU A 355 -13.15 -13.73 -12.53
CA GLU A 355 -14.12 -12.73 -12.08
C GLU A 355 -15.06 -13.27 -10.98
N ALA A 356 -15.18 -14.59 -10.84
CA ALA A 356 -16.08 -15.23 -9.88
C ALA A 356 -15.86 -14.77 -8.43
N TYR A 357 -14.61 -14.50 -8.02
CA TYR A 357 -14.33 -14.04 -6.65
C TYR A 357 -14.83 -12.60 -6.42
N ALA A 358 -14.56 -11.69 -7.36
CA ALA A 358 -15.02 -10.30 -7.29
C ALA A 358 -16.54 -10.20 -7.42
N GLU A 359 -17.16 -11.03 -8.26
CA GLU A 359 -18.62 -11.13 -8.35
C GLU A 359 -19.24 -11.56 -7.02
N ALA A 360 -18.69 -12.58 -6.36
CA ALA A 360 -19.17 -12.99 -5.04
C ALA A 360 -18.99 -11.90 -3.96
N ALA A 361 -17.88 -11.15 -4.00
CA ALA A 361 -17.66 -10.01 -3.11
C ALA A 361 -18.60 -8.84 -3.39
N ASP A 362 -18.92 -8.57 -4.66
CA ASP A 362 -19.88 -7.54 -5.07
C ASP A 362 -21.31 -7.96 -4.66
N GLU A 363 -21.70 -9.22 -4.85
CA GLU A 363 -22.99 -9.77 -4.37
C GLU A 363 -23.14 -9.61 -2.86
N TYR A 364 -22.10 -9.99 -2.10
CA TYR A 364 -22.03 -9.82 -0.66
C TYR A 364 -22.27 -8.36 -0.26
N LEU A 365 -21.47 -7.43 -0.82
CA LEU A 365 -21.52 -6.03 -0.43
C LEU A 365 -22.85 -5.39 -0.84
N SER A 366 -23.39 -5.73 -2.01
CA SER A 366 -24.68 -5.21 -2.47
C SER A 366 -25.79 -5.62 -1.52
N TYR A 367 -25.87 -6.91 -1.15
CA TYR A 367 -26.85 -7.38 -0.18
C TYR A 367 -26.69 -6.71 1.18
N TYR A 368 -25.45 -6.64 1.68
CA TYR A 368 -25.15 -6.03 2.96
C TYR A 368 -25.56 -4.54 3.00
N LEU A 369 -25.31 -3.79 1.93
CA LEU A 369 -25.63 -2.35 1.86
C LEU A 369 -27.12 -2.08 1.64
N GLU A 370 -27.84 -2.98 0.96
CA GLU A 370 -29.25 -2.77 0.62
C GLU A 370 -30.20 -3.29 1.71
N ARG A 371 -29.87 -4.41 2.36
CA ARG A 371 -30.82 -5.17 3.21
C ARG A 371 -30.57 -5.04 4.70
N LEU A 372 -29.30 -4.99 5.09
CA LEU A 372 -28.91 -5.09 6.48
C LEU A 372 -28.79 -3.75 7.25
N PRO A 373 -28.61 -2.55 6.65
CA PRO A 373 -28.49 -1.34 7.45
C PRO A 373 -29.77 -1.07 8.24
N LEU A 374 -29.59 -0.59 9.48
CA LEU A 374 -30.70 -0.18 10.33
C LEU A 374 -31.43 1.04 9.72
N PRO A 375 -32.67 1.34 10.16
CA PRO A 375 -33.40 2.54 9.71
C PRO A 375 -32.64 3.86 9.92
N SER A 376 -31.70 3.91 10.87
CA SER A 376 -30.80 5.06 11.09
C SER A 376 -29.71 5.22 10.01
N GLY A 377 -29.57 4.25 9.10
CA GLY A 377 -28.47 4.15 8.14
C GLY A 377 -27.24 3.44 8.68
N TYR A 378 -27.23 3.06 9.96
CA TYR A 378 -26.09 2.42 10.60
C TYR A 378 -25.99 0.93 10.24
N PHE A 379 -24.80 0.45 9.90
CA PHE A 379 -24.55 -0.94 9.56
C PHE A 379 -24.58 -1.86 10.80
N PRO A 380 -25.11 -3.10 10.69
CA PRO A 380 -25.13 -4.05 11.81
C PRO A 380 -23.76 -4.71 12.00
N TRP A 381 -22.81 -3.92 12.49
CA TRP A 381 -21.42 -4.31 12.70
C TRP A 381 -20.92 -3.96 14.11
N GLY A 382 -19.65 -4.25 14.37
CA GLY A 382 -19.01 -4.06 15.66
C GLY A 382 -18.91 -5.35 16.46
N ASP A 383 -18.39 -5.25 17.69
CA ASP A 383 -18.28 -6.41 18.57
C ASP A 383 -19.65 -6.87 19.10
N HIS A 384 -20.74 -6.10 18.90
CA HIS A 384 -22.03 -6.36 19.55
C HIS A 384 -23.20 -6.57 18.59
N ARG A 385 -22.97 -6.52 17.28
CA ARG A 385 -24.00 -6.73 16.24
C ARG A 385 -23.44 -7.56 15.10
N GLY A 386 -24.33 -8.09 14.29
CA GLY A 386 -24.04 -8.90 13.10
C GLY A 386 -25.35 -9.45 12.55
N TYR A 387 -25.24 -10.33 11.56
CA TYR A 387 -26.35 -11.11 11.04
C TYR A 387 -26.12 -12.59 11.38
N ASP A 388 -27.12 -13.30 11.90
CA ASP A 388 -27.03 -14.75 12.12
C ASP A 388 -27.57 -15.48 10.89
N VAL A 389 -26.70 -16.22 10.22
CA VAL A 389 -27.01 -16.91 8.95
C VAL A 389 -27.85 -18.18 9.12
N VAL A 390 -27.97 -18.70 10.35
CA VAL A 390 -28.78 -19.89 10.64
C VAL A 390 -30.20 -19.49 11.03
N ASP A 391 -30.31 -18.44 11.84
CA ASP A 391 -31.60 -17.93 12.29
C ASP A 391 -32.26 -16.95 11.31
N ASP A 392 -31.52 -16.47 10.31
CA ASP A 392 -31.89 -15.42 9.35
C ASP A 392 -32.38 -14.14 10.03
N ASP A 393 -31.63 -13.69 11.04
CA ASP A 393 -32.04 -12.58 11.89
C ASP A 393 -30.85 -11.71 12.31
N ASP A 394 -31.15 -10.45 12.59
CA ASP A 394 -30.17 -9.52 13.12
C ASP A 394 -29.78 -9.92 14.54
N ILE A 395 -28.48 -9.92 14.81
CA ILE A 395 -27.97 -10.09 16.16
C ILE A 395 -28.12 -8.75 16.89
N GLU A 396 -29.15 -8.63 17.73
CA GLU A 396 -29.44 -7.42 18.48
C GLU A 396 -28.36 -7.11 19.55
N GLY A 397 -27.83 -5.88 19.51
CA GLY A 397 -26.91 -5.36 20.51
C GLY A 397 -26.62 -3.86 20.31
N HIS A 398 -25.50 -3.35 20.81
CA HIS A 398 -25.11 -1.96 20.56
C HIS A 398 -24.40 -1.82 19.21
N GLY A 399 -24.65 -0.73 18.47
CA GLY A 399 -23.83 -0.41 17.30
C GLY A 399 -22.45 0.05 17.77
N GLU A 400 -21.37 -0.54 17.27
CA GLU A 400 -20.01 -0.10 17.59
C GLU A 400 -19.17 -0.06 16.31
N PHE A 401 -18.63 1.12 15.95
CA PHE A 401 -17.71 1.24 14.82
C PHE A 401 -16.31 1.54 15.37
N THR A 402 -15.49 0.49 15.43
CA THR A 402 -14.15 0.49 16.00
C THR A 402 -13.19 -0.19 15.04
N VAL A 403 -11.99 0.39 14.86
CA VAL A 403 -10.80 -0.29 14.28
C VAL A 403 -10.95 -0.79 12.82
N ALA A 404 -12.16 -0.86 12.27
CA ALA A 404 -12.46 -1.47 11.00
C ALA A 404 -12.33 -0.45 9.86
N LEU A 405 -11.61 -0.87 8.83
CA LEU A 405 -11.63 -0.21 7.53
C LEU A 405 -12.29 -1.14 6.52
N PRO A 406 -13.61 -1.05 6.35
CA PRO A 406 -14.26 -1.75 5.26
C PRO A 406 -13.78 -1.14 3.91
N LEU A 407 -14.09 -1.80 2.80
CA LEU A 407 -13.65 -1.39 1.48
C LEU A 407 -14.45 -0.18 0.97
N TRP A 408 -14.23 1.00 1.54
CA TRP A 408 -15.02 2.21 1.26
C TRP A 408 -15.16 2.54 -0.22
N HIS A 409 -14.07 2.43 -1.00
CA HIS A 409 -14.11 2.64 -2.44
C HIS A 409 -15.00 1.65 -3.18
N ARG A 410 -15.08 0.38 -2.72
CA ARG A 410 -15.93 -0.65 -3.32
C ARG A 410 -17.39 -0.40 -2.93
N MET A 411 -17.65 -0.19 -1.64
CA MET A 411 -18.99 0.10 -1.12
C MET A 411 -19.60 1.35 -1.75
N TRP A 412 -18.83 2.45 -1.81
CA TRP A 412 -19.25 3.71 -2.41
C TRP A 412 -19.73 3.56 -3.84
N ALA A 413 -19.07 2.68 -4.57
CA ALA A 413 -19.30 2.57 -5.98
C ALA A 413 -20.46 1.58 -6.28
N ILE A 414 -20.85 0.76 -5.29
CA ILE A 414 -22.08 -0.06 -5.29
C ILE A 414 -23.27 0.82 -4.89
N ASP A 415 -23.23 1.37 -3.67
CA ASP A 415 -24.28 2.25 -3.12
C ASP A 415 -23.62 3.43 -2.37
N PRO A 416 -23.43 4.58 -3.05
CA PRO A 416 -22.85 5.77 -2.40
C PRO A 416 -23.80 6.35 -1.35
N GLU A 417 -25.12 6.20 -1.50
CA GLU A 417 -26.08 6.72 -0.53
C GLU A 417 -26.02 5.96 0.79
N ALA A 418 -25.84 4.62 0.76
CA ALA A 418 -25.62 3.84 1.97
C ALA A 418 -24.37 4.28 2.72
N VAL A 419 -23.27 4.57 2.01
CA VAL A 419 -22.03 5.06 2.65
C VAL A 419 -22.22 6.46 3.25
N ILE A 420 -22.96 7.35 2.58
CA ILE A 420 -23.32 8.67 3.12
C ILE A 420 -24.18 8.52 4.39
N ARG A 421 -25.23 7.69 4.35
CA ARG A 421 -26.09 7.41 5.50
C ARG A 421 -25.28 6.88 6.69
N GLN A 422 -24.33 5.96 6.45
CA GLN A 422 -23.43 5.48 7.50
C GLN A 422 -22.57 6.61 8.07
N ALA A 423 -22.00 7.48 7.22
CA ALA A 423 -21.18 8.60 7.64
C ALA A 423 -21.97 9.61 8.49
N ASP A 424 -23.22 9.88 8.13
CA ASP A 424 -24.12 10.75 8.88
C ASP A 424 -24.52 10.11 10.22
N ALA A 425 -24.82 8.81 10.22
CA ALA A 425 -25.21 8.06 11.41
C ALA A 425 -24.12 8.09 12.52
N LEU A 426 -22.84 8.23 12.16
CA LEU A 426 -21.75 8.35 13.14
C LEU A 426 -21.90 9.58 14.05
N ARG A 427 -22.55 10.65 13.60
CA ARG A 427 -22.83 11.82 14.45
C ARG A 427 -23.77 11.46 15.61
N GLY A 428 -24.60 10.43 15.47
CA GLY A 428 -25.49 9.91 16.51
C GLY A 428 -24.78 9.23 17.68
N HIS A 429 -23.45 9.09 17.64
CA HIS A 429 -22.64 8.66 18.77
C HIS A 429 -22.18 9.80 19.69
N ILE A 430 -22.26 11.05 19.23
CA ILE A 430 -21.91 12.22 20.03
C ILE A 430 -23.01 12.41 21.08
N ILE A 431 -22.61 12.49 22.36
CA ILE A 431 -23.56 12.47 23.48
C ILE A 431 -24.32 13.79 23.58
N ASN A 432 -23.60 14.91 23.59
CA ASN A 432 -24.20 16.23 23.61
C ASN A 432 -23.28 17.23 22.90
N PRO A 433 -23.56 17.57 21.62
CA PRO A 433 -22.72 18.46 20.82
C PRO A 433 -22.66 19.91 21.35
N ASP A 434 -23.63 20.33 22.17
CA ASP A 434 -23.62 21.66 22.80
C ASP A 434 -22.66 21.72 24.00
N ARG A 435 -22.30 20.56 24.57
CA ARG A 435 -21.39 20.43 25.72
C ARG A 435 -19.94 20.22 25.25
N SER A 436 -19.72 19.24 24.38
CA SER A 436 -18.42 18.96 23.75
C SER A 436 -18.59 17.96 22.60
N LEU A 437 -17.50 17.53 21.96
CA LEU A 437 -17.51 16.43 20.99
C LEU A 437 -17.30 15.04 21.63
N ALA A 438 -17.49 14.92 22.96
CA ALA A 438 -17.48 13.63 23.62
C ALA A 438 -18.50 12.66 23.01
N PHE A 439 -18.07 11.43 22.83
CA PHE A 439 -18.85 10.40 22.18
C PHE A 439 -18.83 9.10 22.97
N ASP A 440 -19.88 8.31 22.80
CA ASP A 440 -19.87 6.91 23.17
C ASP A 440 -19.56 6.10 21.92
N ARG A 441 -18.59 5.19 22.01
CA ARG A 441 -18.31 4.27 20.91
C ARG A 441 -19.49 3.35 20.59
N HIS A 442 -20.42 3.18 21.53
CA HIS A 442 -21.66 2.44 21.36
C HIS A 442 -22.81 3.35 20.91
N HIS A 443 -23.71 2.83 20.08
CA HIS A 443 -24.95 3.49 19.67
C HIS A 443 -26.18 2.62 20.03
N PRO A 444 -27.26 3.21 20.60
CA PRO A 444 -27.35 4.60 21.06
C PRO A 444 -26.36 4.91 22.19
N PRO A 445 -25.89 6.16 22.31
CA PRO A 445 -24.86 6.52 23.27
C PRO A 445 -25.40 6.48 24.71
N SER A 446 -24.56 6.07 25.66
CA SER A 446 -24.90 6.16 27.08
C SER A 446 -24.78 7.59 27.61
N ALA A 447 -25.26 7.83 28.84
CA ALA A 447 -25.22 9.15 29.47
C ALA A 447 -23.79 9.63 29.81
N THR A 448 -22.82 8.71 29.88
CA THR A 448 -21.43 9.00 30.24
C THR A 448 -20.51 8.56 29.09
N PRO A 449 -19.61 9.43 28.61
CA PRO A 449 -18.75 9.08 27.49
C PRO A 449 -17.89 7.86 27.77
N HIS A 450 -17.90 6.92 26.83
CA HIS A 450 -16.93 5.83 26.75
C HIS A 450 -16.11 5.99 25.47
N CYS A 451 -15.42 7.13 25.38
CA CYS A 451 -14.57 7.49 24.26
C CYS A 451 -13.54 6.39 24.01
N MET A 452 -13.38 5.97 22.76
CA MET A 452 -12.27 5.12 22.35
C MET A 452 -11.66 5.73 21.10
N ASN A 453 -10.40 6.15 21.18
CA ASN A 453 -9.75 6.86 20.08
C ASN A 453 -9.68 6.05 18.77
N SER A 454 -9.69 4.72 18.86
CA SER A 454 -9.78 3.84 17.69
C SER A 454 -11.06 4.03 16.86
N SER A 455 -12.20 4.31 17.52
CA SER A 455 -13.46 4.65 16.85
C SER A 455 -13.32 5.98 16.14
N ALA A 456 -12.90 7.03 16.86
CA ALA A 456 -12.70 8.36 16.29
C ALA A 456 -11.77 8.33 15.06
N GLY A 457 -10.67 7.58 15.12
CA GLY A 457 -9.77 7.39 13.99
C GLY A 457 -10.49 6.81 12.76
N ALA A 458 -11.27 5.75 12.94
CA ALA A 458 -12.05 5.15 11.85
C ALA A 458 -13.12 6.11 11.29
N TRP A 459 -13.75 6.92 12.16
CA TRP A 459 -14.77 7.90 11.77
C TRP A 459 -14.16 9.04 10.95
N ILE A 460 -13.02 9.56 11.37
CA ILE A 460 -12.25 10.57 10.65
C ILE A 460 -11.90 10.08 9.25
N VAL A 461 -11.49 8.81 9.10
CA VAL A 461 -11.23 8.22 7.78
C VAL A 461 -12.50 8.20 6.92
N LEU A 462 -13.64 7.75 7.45
CA LEU A 462 -14.89 7.72 6.68
C LEU A 462 -15.36 9.13 6.27
N TRP A 463 -15.41 10.08 7.20
CA TRP A 463 -15.79 11.45 6.87
C TRP A 463 -14.84 12.08 5.85
N THR A 464 -13.53 11.85 5.99
CA THR A 464 -12.55 12.31 5.00
C THR A 464 -12.77 11.63 3.64
N PHE A 465 -13.07 10.34 3.63
CA PHE A 465 -13.41 9.60 2.41
C PHE A 465 -14.64 10.20 1.71
N VAL A 466 -15.77 10.35 2.42
CA VAL A 466 -16.99 10.93 1.85
C VAL A 466 -16.73 12.35 1.32
N HIS A 467 -16.01 13.19 2.07
CA HIS A 467 -15.58 14.50 1.60
C HIS A 467 -14.86 14.42 0.25
N THR A 468 -13.90 13.51 0.10
CA THR A 468 -13.13 13.38 -1.15
C THR A 468 -13.96 12.86 -2.32
N GLN A 469 -15.06 12.14 -2.06
CA GLN A 469 -15.97 11.68 -3.11
C GLN A 469 -17.00 12.76 -3.50
N THR A 470 -17.51 13.53 -2.53
CA THR A 470 -18.62 14.48 -2.76
C THR A 470 -18.16 15.92 -2.97
N GLY A 471 -16.98 16.30 -2.47
CA GLY A 471 -16.52 17.68 -2.36
C GLY A 471 -17.18 18.49 -1.24
N ASP A 472 -18.08 17.88 -0.46
CA ASP A 472 -18.79 18.55 0.63
C ASP A 472 -17.84 18.82 1.80
N GLN A 473 -17.65 20.10 2.12
CA GLN A 473 -16.74 20.57 3.16
C GLN A 473 -17.21 20.21 4.58
N GLN A 474 -18.50 19.90 4.78
CA GLN A 474 -19.04 19.56 6.08
C GLN A 474 -18.38 18.30 6.68
N TYR A 475 -18.18 17.26 5.87
CA TYR A 475 -17.52 16.04 6.33
C TYR A 475 -16.05 16.26 6.69
N LEU A 476 -15.31 17.05 5.90
CA LEU A 476 -13.93 17.40 6.26
C LEU A 476 -13.89 18.24 7.55
N LYS A 477 -14.86 19.15 7.73
CA LYS A 477 -15.00 19.92 8.96
C LYS A 477 -15.22 18.99 10.15
N TRP A 478 -16.14 18.03 10.08
CA TRP A 478 -16.36 17.06 11.17
C TRP A 478 -15.11 16.23 11.48
N ALA A 479 -14.41 15.78 10.44
CA ALA A 479 -13.15 15.03 10.59
C ALA A 479 -12.08 15.85 11.32
N LYS A 480 -11.91 17.13 10.94
CA LYS A 480 -10.96 18.04 11.60
C LYS A 480 -11.36 18.37 13.03
N GLU A 481 -12.63 18.70 13.26
CA GLU A 481 -13.16 19.00 14.60
C GLU A 481 -12.98 17.82 15.56
N MET A 482 -13.22 16.58 15.10
CA MET A 482 -12.99 15.38 15.92
C MET A 482 -11.49 15.16 16.19
N ALA A 483 -10.63 15.41 15.20
CA ALA A 483 -9.18 15.29 15.37
C ALA A 483 -8.65 16.32 16.38
N ASP A 484 -9.05 17.60 16.24
CA ASP A 484 -8.69 18.68 17.15
C ASP A 484 -9.25 18.46 18.56
N TYR A 485 -10.46 17.90 18.67
CA TYR A 485 -11.03 17.51 19.94
C TYR A 485 -10.15 16.49 20.66
N LEU A 486 -9.82 15.35 20.04
CA LEU A 486 -8.93 14.37 20.69
C LEU A 486 -7.51 14.90 20.90
N TRP A 487 -7.03 15.77 20.01
CA TRP A 487 -5.76 16.49 20.20
C TRP A 487 -5.78 17.34 21.47
N SER A 488 -6.90 17.98 21.77
CA SER A 488 -7.07 18.79 22.98
C SER A 488 -7.10 17.97 24.28
N LEU A 489 -7.45 16.68 24.21
CA LEU A 489 -7.52 15.79 25.38
C LEU A 489 -6.19 15.11 25.74
N ARG A 490 -5.14 15.30 24.92
CA ARG A 490 -3.80 14.78 25.24
C ARG A 490 -3.19 15.60 26.38
N ASN A 491 -2.24 15.01 27.10
CA ASN A 491 -1.41 15.79 28.02
C ASN A 491 -0.38 16.60 27.20
N PRO A 492 -0.33 17.94 27.35
CA PRO A 492 0.53 18.79 26.52
C PRO A 492 2.02 18.70 26.85
N ASP A 493 2.39 18.17 28.03
CA ASP A 493 3.80 18.03 28.45
C ASP A 493 4.38 16.70 27.95
N THR A 494 3.55 15.66 27.84
CA THR A 494 3.99 14.32 27.39
C THR A 494 3.61 14.00 25.95
N ASP A 495 2.67 14.75 25.36
CA ASP A 495 1.93 14.49 24.12
C ASP A 495 1.21 13.14 24.08
N LEU A 496 1.05 12.48 25.23
CA LEU A 496 0.33 11.22 25.34
C LEU A 496 -1.18 11.45 25.40
N LEU A 497 -1.92 10.61 24.67
CA LEU A 497 -3.38 10.52 24.72
C LEU A 497 -3.77 9.16 25.31
N ALA A 498 -4.76 9.13 26.20
CA ALA A 498 -5.30 7.86 26.68
C ALA A 498 -6.10 7.14 25.58
N ALA A 499 -6.13 5.80 25.60
CA ALA A 499 -7.04 5.04 24.72
C ALA A 499 -8.51 5.44 24.95
N HIS A 500 -8.84 5.75 26.20
CA HIS A 500 -10.14 6.20 26.65
C HIS A 500 -10.02 7.57 27.34
N PRO A 501 -9.90 8.67 26.58
CA PRO A 501 -9.59 9.97 27.14
C PRO A 501 -10.74 10.52 27.97
N HIS A 502 -10.40 11.19 29.07
CA HIS A 502 -11.34 11.91 29.92
C HIS A 502 -11.62 13.29 29.32
N ASP A 503 -12.90 13.63 29.21
CA ASP A 503 -13.37 14.96 28.85
C ASP A 503 -13.78 15.71 30.13
N SER A 504 -13.12 16.83 30.42
CA SER A 504 -13.41 17.66 31.60
C SER A 504 -14.82 18.25 31.59
N ALA A 505 -15.46 18.30 30.42
CA ALA A 505 -16.86 18.65 30.33
C ALA A 505 -17.75 17.64 31.08
N TYR A 506 -17.32 16.38 31.26
CA TYR A 506 -18.05 15.27 31.89
C TYR A 506 -17.35 14.75 33.16
N PRO A 507 -17.33 15.51 34.27
CA PRO A 507 -16.69 15.09 35.53
C PRO A 507 -17.25 13.78 36.09
N GLU A 508 -18.49 13.42 35.75
CA GLU A 508 -19.12 12.14 36.10
C GLU A 508 -18.34 10.90 35.61
N MET A 509 -17.50 11.03 34.57
CA MET A 509 -16.61 9.95 34.13
C MET A 509 -15.64 9.50 35.23
N LEU A 510 -15.24 10.41 36.12
CA LEU A 510 -14.30 10.12 37.20
C LEU A 510 -14.96 9.39 38.38
N GLU A 511 -16.29 9.42 38.50
CA GLU A 511 -17.04 8.65 39.49
C GLU A 511 -17.01 7.15 39.16
N ASN A 512 -16.88 6.80 37.88
CA ASN A 512 -16.69 5.42 37.45
C ASN A 512 -15.21 5.04 37.57
N GLU A 513 -14.89 4.21 38.56
CA GLU A 513 -13.52 3.81 38.87
C GLU A 513 -12.79 3.19 37.65
N ARG A 514 -13.49 2.39 36.84
CA ARG A 514 -12.91 1.76 35.65
C ARG A 514 -12.58 2.78 34.56
N LEU A 515 -13.45 3.75 34.30
CA LEU A 515 -13.20 4.80 33.31
C LEU A 515 -12.09 5.75 33.79
N SER A 516 -12.12 6.11 35.07
CA SER A 516 -11.08 6.94 35.72
C SER A 516 -9.68 6.33 35.60
N ARG A 517 -9.52 5.03 35.86
CA ARG A 517 -8.22 4.33 35.68
C ARG A 517 -7.77 4.35 34.21
N ARG A 518 -8.69 4.12 33.27
CA ARG A 518 -8.38 4.06 31.82
C ARG A 518 -7.99 5.41 31.23
N ALA A 519 -8.53 6.51 31.77
CA ALA A 519 -8.20 7.86 31.33
C ALA A 519 -6.78 8.31 31.65
N LYS A 520 -6.08 7.61 32.56
CA LYS A 520 -4.73 7.96 33.02
C LYS A 520 -3.61 7.24 32.29
N ARG A 521 -3.92 6.39 31.29
CA ARG A 521 -2.92 5.58 30.59
C ARG A 521 -3.21 5.38 29.11
N THR A 522 -2.16 5.09 28.34
CA THR A 522 -2.27 4.92 26.88
C THR A 522 -3.05 3.66 26.45
N GLU A 523 -2.87 2.50 27.11
CA GLU A 523 -3.49 1.17 26.86
C GLU A 523 -3.45 0.63 25.40
N TYR A 524 -3.21 -0.67 25.22
CA TYR A 524 -3.25 -1.40 23.92
C TYR A 524 -2.33 -0.88 22.78
N LEU A 525 -1.45 0.10 23.02
CA LEU A 525 -0.86 0.95 21.97
C LEU A 525 -1.91 1.67 21.12
N GLY A 526 -3.15 1.81 21.61
CA GLY A 526 -4.30 2.27 20.81
C GLY A 526 -4.14 3.65 20.16
N PRO A 527 -3.68 4.69 20.88
CA PRO A 527 -3.41 6.00 20.28
C PRO A 527 -2.41 5.95 19.12
N MET A 528 -1.36 5.13 19.25
CA MET A 528 -0.33 4.99 18.21
C MET A 528 -0.81 4.12 17.04
N TYR A 529 -1.36 2.94 17.33
CA TYR A 529 -1.69 1.93 16.33
C TYR A 529 -3.06 2.16 15.67
N TRP A 530 -4.12 2.40 16.43
CA TRP A 530 -5.47 2.53 15.88
C TRP A 530 -5.87 3.96 15.54
N TYR A 531 -5.38 4.95 16.29
CA TYR A 531 -5.75 6.34 16.05
C TYR A 531 -4.79 7.02 15.07
N ALA A 532 -3.50 7.12 15.40
CA ALA A 532 -2.53 7.82 14.57
C ALA A 532 -2.37 7.20 13.17
N VAL A 533 -2.40 5.87 13.04
CA VAL A 533 -2.37 5.23 11.70
C VAL A 533 -3.60 5.61 10.87
N ASN A 534 -4.78 5.71 11.48
CA ASN A 534 -5.99 6.16 10.78
C ASN A 534 -5.95 7.65 10.43
N LEU A 535 -5.33 8.50 11.24
CA LEU A 535 -5.06 9.89 10.85
C LEU A 535 -4.11 9.97 9.63
N LEU A 536 -3.06 9.14 9.58
CA LEU A 536 -2.19 9.07 8.39
C LEU A 536 -2.95 8.64 7.14
N ARG A 537 -3.94 7.74 7.29
CA ARG A 537 -4.82 7.32 6.20
C ARG A 537 -5.76 8.44 5.74
N ALA A 538 -6.37 9.14 6.68
CA ALA A 538 -7.18 10.31 6.37
C ALA A 538 -6.35 11.35 5.61
N GLN A 539 -5.10 11.59 6.01
CA GLN A 539 -4.20 12.45 5.24
C GLN A 539 -3.94 11.93 3.82
N GLU A 540 -3.77 10.60 3.65
CA GLU A 540 -3.50 10.02 2.33
C GLU A 540 -4.67 10.15 1.34
N LEU A 541 -5.90 10.24 1.86
CA LEU A 541 -7.10 10.49 1.05
C LEU A 541 -7.15 11.94 0.51
N LEU A 542 -6.54 12.88 1.22
CA LEU A 542 -6.59 14.30 0.86
C LEU A 542 -5.62 14.65 -0.29
N PRO A 543 -5.95 15.67 -1.10
CA PRO A 543 -5.02 16.23 -2.09
C PRO A 543 -3.69 16.68 -1.46
N SER A 544 -2.58 16.57 -2.19
CA SER A 544 -1.24 16.88 -1.68
C SER A 544 -0.99 18.33 -1.25
N LYS A 545 -1.91 19.26 -1.55
CA LYS A 545 -1.85 20.68 -1.15
C LYS A 545 -2.74 21.00 0.07
N SER A 546 -3.46 20.01 0.58
CA SER A 546 -4.30 20.17 1.76
C SER A 546 -3.45 20.42 3.01
N GLU A 547 -4.07 21.04 4.01
CA GLU A 547 -3.47 21.18 5.35
C GLU A 547 -3.00 19.83 5.89
N ASP A 548 -1.87 19.86 6.59
CA ASP A 548 -1.17 18.65 7.06
C ASP A 548 -1.56 18.26 8.49
N LEU A 549 -2.77 18.64 8.92
CA LEU A 549 -3.25 18.49 10.29
C LEU A 549 -3.17 17.04 10.76
N PHE A 550 -3.78 16.12 10.00
CA PHE A 550 -3.89 14.72 10.41
C PHE A 550 -2.51 14.04 10.46
N ARG A 551 -1.65 14.28 9.46
CA ARG A 551 -0.28 13.74 9.47
C ARG A 551 0.56 14.31 10.61
N SER A 552 0.49 15.62 10.86
CA SER A 552 1.25 16.26 11.93
C SER A 552 0.87 15.67 13.28
N GLN A 553 -0.42 15.63 13.61
CA GLN A 553 -0.90 15.04 14.86
C GLN A 553 -0.52 13.55 14.98
N ALA A 554 -0.68 12.78 13.90
CA ALA A 554 -0.33 11.37 13.89
C ALA A 554 1.15 11.11 14.22
N LEU A 555 2.05 11.88 13.61
CA LEU A 555 3.48 11.73 13.81
C LEU A 555 3.90 12.10 15.24
N GLU A 556 3.30 13.14 15.81
CA GLU A 556 3.54 13.49 17.21
C GLU A 556 3.05 12.40 18.17
N TYR A 557 1.85 11.83 17.96
CA TYR A 557 1.40 10.69 18.76
C TYR A 557 2.34 9.49 18.63
N ILE A 558 2.80 9.16 17.42
CA ILE A 558 3.76 8.06 17.22
C ILE A 558 5.07 8.35 17.97
N ARG A 559 5.59 9.58 17.88
CA ARG A 559 6.85 9.99 18.53
C ARG A 559 6.74 10.04 20.05
N ALA A 560 5.57 10.38 20.60
CA ALA A 560 5.31 10.31 22.02
C ALA A 560 5.49 8.87 22.56
N PHE A 561 5.19 7.84 21.78
CA PHE A 561 5.46 6.45 22.15
C PHE A 561 6.92 6.05 21.88
N THR A 562 7.45 6.32 20.68
CA THR A 562 8.79 5.83 20.31
C THR A 562 9.90 6.41 21.17
N SER A 563 9.77 7.64 21.64
CA SER A 563 10.69 8.28 22.60
C SER A 563 10.70 7.61 23.98
N ARG A 564 9.68 6.80 24.31
CA ARG A 564 9.48 6.16 25.62
C ARG A 564 9.58 4.64 25.61
N PHE A 565 9.72 4.03 24.44
CA PHE A 565 9.92 2.57 24.30
C PHE A 565 11.14 2.08 25.06
N ASP A 566 12.21 2.89 25.10
CA ASP A 566 13.46 2.62 25.79
C ASP A 566 14.04 1.24 25.45
N ALA A 567 13.95 0.80 24.19
CA ALA A 567 14.17 -0.60 23.80
C ALA A 567 15.55 -1.17 24.18
N THR A 568 15.60 -2.40 24.70
CA THR A 568 16.86 -3.10 24.99
C THR A 568 17.54 -3.58 23.69
N SER A 569 18.76 -4.10 23.78
CA SER A 569 19.46 -4.75 22.64
C SER A 569 18.68 -5.94 22.05
N ASP A 570 17.86 -6.61 22.87
CA ASP A 570 17.00 -7.72 22.46
C ASP A 570 15.65 -7.23 21.92
N GLY A 571 15.43 -5.91 21.84
CA GLY A 571 14.19 -5.30 21.37
C GLY A 571 13.05 -5.30 22.39
N HIS A 572 13.30 -5.62 23.66
CA HIS A 572 12.28 -5.53 24.71
C HIS A 572 11.94 -4.07 24.99
N PHE A 573 10.66 -3.70 24.99
CA PHE A 573 10.25 -2.29 25.06
C PHE A 573 9.02 -2.06 25.95
N TYR A 574 8.87 -0.84 26.47
CA TYR A 574 7.67 -0.42 27.19
C TYR A 574 6.56 -0.01 26.21
N ALA A 575 5.31 -0.37 26.51
CA ALA A 575 4.18 -0.11 25.60
C ALA A 575 2.99 0.62 26.23
N SER A 576 2.97 0.74 27.56
CA SER A 576 1.90 1.38 28.33
C SER A 576 2.49 2.44 29.23
N PHE A 577 2.02 3.67 29.09
CA PHE A 577 2.56 4.83 29.77
C PHE A 577 1.48 5.54 30.57
N ASP A 578 1.88 6.08 31.72
CA ASP A 578 1.11 7.05 32.48
C ASP A 578 1.04 8.36 31.69
N ILE A 579 -0.16 8.94 31.56
CA ILE A 579 -0.38 10.10 30.69
C ILE A 579 0.25 11.37 31.27
N GLU A 580 0.23 11.53 32.59
CA GLU A 580 0.73 12.73 33.27
C GLU A 580 2.26 12.74 33.34
N SER A 581 2.86 11.65 33.82
CA SER A 581 4.31 11.57 34.03
C SER A 581 5.07 11.08 32.80
N GLY A 582 4.41 10.38 31.87
CA GLY A 582 5.05 9.72 30.74
C GLY A 582 5.88 8.48 31.12
N ASN A 583 5.85 8.07 32.38
CA ASN A 583 6.60 6.91 32.86
C ASN A 583 5.94 5.60 32.42
N PRO A 584 6.73 4.53 32.20
CA PRO A 584 6.18 3.20 31.93
C PRO A 584 5.41 2.68 33.15
N LEU A 585 4.23 2.12 32.92
CA LEU A 585 3.36 1.59 33.98
C LEU A 585 3.62 0.11 34.32
N PHE A 586 4.15 -0.64 33.37
CA PHE A 586 4.31 -2.09 33.47
C PHE A 586 5.65 -2.53 32.88
N ASP A 587 5.97 -3.80 33.06
CA ASP A 587 7.16 -4.42 32.48
C ASP A 587 7.18 -4.34 30.95
N ARG A 588 8.40 -4.40 30.43
CA ARG A 588 8.67 -4.46 29.00
C ARG A 588 7.98 -5.66 28.37
N ILE A 589 7.52 -5.46 27.15
CA ILE A 589 7.12 -6.54 26.25
C ILE A 589 8.36 -7.37 25.91
N LYS A 590 8.33 -8.65 26.28
CA LYS A 590 9.42 -9.62 26.03
C LYS A 590 9.07 -10.66 24.98
N ASP A 591 7.79 -10.78 24.63
CA ASP A 591 7.32 -11.59 23.52
C ASP A 591 6.44 -10.73 22.62
N GLY A 592 6.92 -10.45 21.41
CA GLY A 592 6.19 -9.64 20.43
C GLY A 592 5.02 -10.37 19.78
N TRP A 593 4.95 -11.70 19.90
CA TRP A 593 4.01 -12.58 19.19
C TRP A 593 2.78 -12.97 20.00
N SER A 594 2.70 -12.56 21.27
CA SER A 594 1.59 -12.92 22.16
C SER A 594 1.00 -11.69 22.85
N LEU A 595 -0.23 -11.83 23.33
CA LEU A 595 -0.85 -10.82 24.18
C LEU A 595 -0.15 -10.82 25.54
N THR A 596 0.57 -9.76 25.84
CA THR A 596 1.21 -9.55 27.15
C THR A 596 0.22 -8.83 28.07
N PRO A 597 -0.21 -9.42 29.20
CA PRO A 597 -1.02 -8.72 30.19
C PRO A 597 -0.27 -7.49 30.75
N GLN A 598 -0.99 -6.39 30.86
CA GLN A 598 -0.51 -5.06 31.26
C GLN A 598 -1.58 -4.46 32.18
N ALA A 599 -1.73 -5.06 33.37
CA ALA A 599 -2.77 -4.74 34.34
C ALA A 599 -2.23 -4.84 35.77
N GLY A 600 -2.72 -4.00 36.66
CA GLY A 600 -2.43 -4.10 38.09
C GLY A 600 -3.12 -5.30 38.78
N PRO A 601 -2.78 -5.62 40.04
CA PRO A 601 -3.32 -6.77 40.78
C PRO A 601 -4.85 -6.81 40.91
N GLU A 602 -5.51 -5.65 40.86
CA GLU A 602 -6.97 -5.49 41.01
C GLU A 602 -7.66 -4.98 39.73
N GLU A 603 -7.00 -5.12 38.57
CA GLU A 603 -7.52 -4.68 37.28
C GLU A 603 -7.93 -5.87 36.41
N THR A 604 -9.09 -5.78 35.76
CA THR A 604 -9.43 -6.68 34.65
C THR A 604 -8.37 -6.55 33.55
N THR A 605 -7.92 -7.65 32.97
CA THR A 605 -6.81 -7.70 32.02
C THR A 605 -6.98 -6.75 30.82
N SER A 606 -6.18 -5.68 30.82
CA SER A 606 -5.67 -5.00 29.62
C SER A 606 -4.40 -5.69 29.16
N GLY A 607 -4.17 -5.82 27.86
CA GLY A 607 -2.99 -6.48 27.33
C GLY A 607 -2.52 -5.82 26.04
N VAL A 608 -1.25 -6.00 25.71
CA VAL A 608 -0.64 -5.44 24.51
C VAL A 608 -0.07 -6.56 23.66
N VAL A 609 -0.31 -6.49 22.35
CA VAL A 609 0.41 -7.26 21.35
C VAL A 609 1.58 -6.41 20.88
N GLY A 610 2.81 -6.87 21.13
CA GLY A 610 4.02 -6.10 20.83
C GLY A 610 4.17 -5.77 19.34
N LEU A 611 3.77 -6.68 18.45
CA LEU A 611 3.85 -6.53 16.99
C LEU A 611 3.12 -5.30 16.44
N ARG A 612 2.13 -4.76 17.16
CA ARG A 612 1.35 -3.58 16.75
C ARG A 612 2.21 -2.32 16.61
N ALA A 613 3.27 -2.18 17.41
CA ALA A 613 4.20 -1.07 17.27
C ALA A 613 5.00 -1.14 15.94
N PRO A 614 5.72 -2.24 15.63
CA PRO A 614 6.43 -2.40 14.36
C PRO A 614 5.57 -2.17 13.12
N ILE A 615 4.34 -2.69 13.08
CA ILE A 615 3.47 -2.51 11.90
C ILE A 615 3.02 -1.06 11.72
N ALA A 616 2.70 -0.35 12.81
CA ALA A 616 2.41 1.09 12.76
C ALA A 616 3.62 1.88 12.27
N LEU A 617 4.81 1.57 12.77
CA LEU A 617 6.05 2.24 12.37
C LEU A 617 6.39 1.97 10.90
N ALA A 618 6.27 0.72 10.45
CA ALA A 618 6.50 0.34 9.06
C ALA A 618 5.54 1.06 8.11
N TYR A 619 4.26 1.13 8.47
CA TYR A 619 3.26 1.85 7.68
C TYR A 619 3.50 3.36 7.67
N ALA A 620 3.74 3.96 8.83
CA ALA A 620 4.04 5.38 8.94
C ALA A 620 5.29 5.74 8.14
N TYR A 621 6.36 4.96 8.26
CA TYR A 621 7.57 5.13 7.46
C TYR A 621 7.31 5.03 5.96
N ARG A 622 6.51 4.06 5.50
CA ARG A 622 6.13 3.91 4.09
C ARG A 622 5.43 5.17 3.55
N LEU A 623 4.62 5.84 4.36
CA LEU A 623 3.90 7.04 3.96
C LEU A 623 4.76 8.32 4.06
N THR A 624 5.65 8.39 5.03
CA THR A 624 6.33 9.66 5.36
C THR A 624 7.78 9.72 4.92
N GLY A 625 8.49 8.59 4.91
CA GLY A 625 9.94 8.50 4.67
C GLY A 625 10.81 9.00 5.83
N GLU A 626 10.22 9.28 7.00
CA GLU A 626 10.89 9.87 8.17
C GLU A 626 11.84 8.87 8.83
N ALA A 627 13.14 9.17 8.87
CA ALA A 627 14.18 8.21 9.23
C ALA A 627 14.10 7.72 10.69
N ASP A 628 13.58 8.54 11.60
CA ASP A 628 13.37 8.20 13.02
C ASP A 628 12.38 7.03 13.17
N LEU A 629 11.34 6.96 12.34
CA LEU A 629 10.35 5.86 12.38
C LEU A 629 10.99 4.50 12.04
N LYS A 630 11.84 4.47 11.01
CA LYS A 630 12.60 3.26 10.65
C LYS A 630 13.61 2.91 11.74
N ALA A 631 14.26 3.90 12.33
CA ALA A 631 15.19 3.68 13.44
C ALA A 631 14.48 3.04 14.66
N SER A 632 13.29 3.54 15.03
CA SER A 632 12.47 2.94 16.08
C SER A 632 12.02 1.53 15.72
N PHE A 633 11.62 1.26 14.47
CA PHE A 633 11.30 -0.11 14.04
C PHE A 633 12.50 -1.04 14.24
N ASN A 634 13.69 -0.61 13.81
CA ASN A 634 14.91 -1.41 13.90
C ASN A 634 15.34 -1.69 15.35
N GLN A 635 15.00 -0.81 16.29
CA GLN A 635 15.22 -1.06 17.73
C GLN A 635 14.31 -2.16 18.27
N LEU A 636 13.07 -2.27 17.77
CA LEU A 636 12.13 -3.32 18.18
C LEU A 636 12.36 -4.63 17.42
N TYR A 637 12.95 -4.56 16.22
CA TYR A 637 13.15 -5.69 15.32
C TYR A 637 13.74 -6.96 15.95
N PRO A 638 14.78 -6.89 16.83
CA PRO A 638 15.38 -8.08 17.42
C PRO A 638 14.39 -8.95 18.21
N LEU A 639 13.31 -8.37 18.75
CA LEU A 639 12.27 -9.08 19.51
C LEU A 639 11.59 -10.19 18.70
N PHE A 640 11.48 -10.03 17.38
CA PHE A 640 10.65 -10.90 16.53
C PHE A 640 11.37 -12.14 16.00
N THR A 641 12.65 -12.34 16.35
CA THR A 641 13.49 -13.55 16.12
C THR A 641 13.00 -14.50 15.01
N LEU A 642 13.24 -14.15 13.74
CA LEU A 642 12.70 -14.89 12.59
C LEU A 642 13.26 -16.31 12.42
N ASP A 643 14.35 -16.66 13.09
CA ASP A 643 14.97 -17.99 12.99
C ASP A 643 14.04 -19.12 13.43
N ARG A 644 13.13 -18.87 14.38
CA ARG A 644 12.16 -19.87 14.83
C ARG A 644 11.12 -20.27 13.78
N PHE A 645 11.01 -19.52 12.68
CA PHE A 645 10.10 -19.81 11.56
C PHE A 645 10.79 -20.55 10.41
N LYS A 646 12.09 -20.83 10.53
CA LYS A 646 12.86 -21.50 9.47
C LYS A 646 12.74 -23.03 9.50
N ASP A 647 12.49 -23.60 10.68
CA ASP A 647 12.28 -25.04 10.85
C ASP A 647 10.82 -25.38 10.51
N LEU A 648 10.58 -25.75 9.24
CA LEU A 648 9.24 -26.09 8.75
C LEU A 648 8.79 -27.48 9.21
N ASP A 649 9.71 -28.40 9.50
CA ASP A 649 9.40 -29.74 9.99
C ASP A 649 9.17 -29.75 11.53
N GLY A 650 9.43 -28.60 12.18
CA GLY A 650 9.21 -28.38 13.60
C GLY A 650 7.73 -28.25 14.00
N PRO A 651 7.45 -28.16 15.32
CA PRO A 651 6.08 -27.99 15.80
C PRO A 651 5.50 -26.62 15.44
N ARG A 652 4.17 -26.57 15.33
CA ARG A 652 3.44 -25.31 15.18
C ARG A 652 3.71 -24.36 16.35
N LEU A 653 4.00 -23.11 16.03
CA LEU A 653 4.16 -22.02 16.98
C LEU A 653 2.77 -21.54 17.41
N PRO A 654 2.57 -21.17 18.69
CA PRO A 654 1.27 -20.76 19.20
C PRO A 654 0.94 -19.30 18.81
N ILE A 655 0.84 -19.03 17.51
CA ILE A 655 0.63 -17.70 16.94
C ILE A 655 -0.65 -17.73 16.08
N SER A 656 -1.52 -16.75 16.24
CA SER A 656 -2.71 -16.63 15.39
C SER A 656 -2.35 -16.22 13.96
N ALA A 657 -3.15 -16.64 12.98
CA ALA A 657 -3.02 -16.27 11.58
C ALA A 657 -3.01 -14.74 11.37
N GLY A 658 -3.88 -14.00 12.08
CA GLY A 658 -3.94 -12.53 12.01
C GLY A 658 -2.62 -11.85 12.39
N LEU A 659 -1.97 -12.25 13.48
CA LEU A 659 -0.64 -11.73 13.85
C LEU A 659 0.43 -12.06 12.81
N LEU A 660 0.40 -13.26 12.25
CA LEU A 660 1.36 -13.63 11.22
C LEU A 660 1.14 -12.80 9.95
N ALA A 661 -0.12 -12.52 9.60
CA ALA A 661 -0.49 -11.62 8.52
C ALA A 661 0.02 -10.20 8.77
N GLN A 662 -0.17 -9.65 9.98
CA GLN A 662 0.39 -8.36 10.37
C GLN A 662 1.92 -8.35 10.26
N ALA A 663 2.62 -9.39 10.72
CA ALA A 663 4.07 -9.46 10.62
C ALA A 663 4.54 -9.44 9.16
N ILE A 664 3.90 -10.23 8.29
CA ILE A 664 4.16 -10.18 6.84
C ILE A 664 3.89 -8.77 6.30
N GLY A 665 2.77 -8.14 6.69
CA GLY A 665 2.39 -6.78 6.33
C GLY A 665 3.43 -5.72 6.73
N ALA A 666 3.96 -5.77 7.95
CA ALA A 666 4.97 -4.84 8.42
C ALA A 666 6.27 -4.92 7.62
N TRP A 667 6.76 -6.13 7.35
CA TRP A 667 7.99 -6.33 6.58
C TRP A 667 7.81 -5.97 5.11
N THR A 668 6.66 -6.32 4.52
CA THR A 668 6.36 -5.95 3.14
C THR A 668 6.12 -4.44 2.98
N ASN A 669 5.61 -3.75 4.00
CA ASN A 669 5.53 -2.29 4.02
C ASN A 669 6.92 -1.62 4.06
N LEU A 670 7.85 -2.14 4.86
CA LEU A 670 9.23 -1.66 4.86
C LEU A 670 9.95 -1.97 3.55
N TYR A 671 9.77 -3.17 3.00
CA TYR A 671 10.29 -3.48 1.67
C TYR A 671 9.74 -2.52 0.61
N ALA A 672 8.44 -2.24 0.62
CA ALA A 672 7.83 -1.29 -0.31
C ALA A 672 8.37 0.15 -0.14
N ALA A 673 8.82 0.52 1.06
CA ALA A 673 9.36 1.85 1.35
C ALA A 673 10.86 1.98 1.01
N THR A 674 11.62 0.89 1.11
CA THR A 674 13.11 0.90 1.09
C THR A 674 13.73 0.13 -0.06
N SER A 675 13.00 -0.81 -0.65
CA SER A 675 13.52 -1.88 -1.49
C SER A 675 14.60 -2.74 -0.82
N GLU A 676 14.72 -2.72 0.52
CA GLU A 676 15.72 -3.52 1.25
C GLU A 676 15.26 -4.97 1.33
N TYR A 677 16.06 -5.84 0.69
CA TYR A 677 15.77 -7.25 0.52
C TYR A 677 15.72 -8.05 1.83
N GLY A 678 16.40 -7.58 2.88
CA GLY A 678 16.31 -8.20 4.22
C GLY A 678 14.88 -8.25 4.76
N TYR A 679 14.10 -7.18 4.54
CA TYR A 679 12.70 -7.16 4.93
C TYR A 679 11.85 -8.10 4.07
N LEU A 680 12.09 -8.15 2.76
CA LEU A 680 11.41 -9.10 1.89
C LEU A 680 11.72 -10.56 2.28
N ALA A 681 12.98 -10.88 2.56
CA ALA A 681 13.41 -12.21 3.00
C ALA A 681 12.73 -12.61 4.32
N GLY A 682 12.56 -11.66 5.25
CA GLY A 682 11.81 -11.90 6.48
C GLY A 682 10.34 -12.22 6.21
N ALA A 683 9.66 -11.43 5.38
CA ALA A 683 8.28 -11.69 4.99
C ALA A 683 8.12 -13.05 4.26
N ILE A 684 9.08 -13.44 3.44
CA ILE A 684 9.08 -14.74 2.75
C ILE A 684 9.29 -15.89 3.75
N THR A 685 10.14 -15.71 4.76
CA THR A 685 10.34 -16.70 5.83
C THR A 685 9.02 -16.96 6.56
N LEU A 686 8.33 -15.89 6.96
CA LEU A 686 7.00 -15.98 7.58
C LEU A 686 5.95 -16.59 6.63
N GLY A 687 5.97 -16.22 5.35
CA GLY A 687 5.06 -16.78 4.33
C GLY A 687 5.28 -18.27 4.08
N ARG A 688 6.53 -18.76 4.09
CA ARG A 688 6.85 -20.20 3.97
C ARG A 688 6.31 -20.97 5.16
N TYR A 689 6.51 -20.42 6.36
CA TYR A 689 5.96 -20.98 7.58
C TYR A 689 4.43 -21.05 7.55
N ALA A 690 3.79 -19.95 7.14
CA ALA A 690 2.34 -19.85 6.98
C ALA A 690 1.79 -20.91 6.02
N ALA A 691 2.33 -20.97 4.80
CA ALA A 691 1.90 -21.91 3.77
C ALA A 691 2.06 -23.38 4.20
N HIS A 692 3.08 -23.68 5.01
CA HIS A 692 3.34 -25.04 5.49
C HIS A 692 2.43 -25.44 6.65
N HIS A 693 2.25 -24.57 7.65
CA HIS A 693 1.58 -24.95 8.90
C HIS A 693 0.10 -24.57 8.99
N TYR A 694 -0.34 -23.54 8.28
CA TYR A 694 -1.70 -22.99 8.39
C TYR A 694 -2.62 -23.42 7.25
N VAL A 695 -2.11 -24.13 6.24
CA VAL A 695 -2.97 -24.72 5.20
C VAL A 695 -3.34 -26.14 5.61
N VAL A 696 -4.61 -26.36 5.94
CA VAL A 696 -5.17 -27.67 6.35
C VAL A 696 -6.40 -27.94 5.50
N ASN A 697 -6.43 -29.05 4.75
CA ASN A 697 -7.55 -29.39 3.86
C ASN A 697 -7.96 -28.26 2.90
N ASP A 698 -6.95 -27.53 2.38
CA ASP A 698 -7.10 -26.31 1.56
C ASP A 698 -7.70 -25.09 2.27
N TRP A 699 -7.94 -25.16 3.58
CA TRP A 699 -8.32 -24.02 4.41
C TRP A 699 -7.10 -23.35 5.02
N PHE A 700 -7.07 -22.02 5.05
CA PHE A 700 -6.20 -21.29 5.97
C PHE A 700 -6.85 -21.31 7.36
N VAL A 701 -6.28 -22.06 8.30
CA VAL A 701 -6.78 -22.14 9.68
C VAL A 701 -6.27 -20.98 10.52
N CYS A 702 -6.97 -20.62 11.60
CA CYS A 702 -6.66 -19.41 12.36
C CYS A 702 -5.56 -19.56 13.42
N GLY A 703 -5.21 -20.79 13.83
CA GLY A 703 -4.29 -21.03 14.95
C GLY A 703 -4.90 -20.66 16.31
N PRO A 704 -4.12 -20.61 17.40
CA PRO A 704 -4.67 -20.29 18.71
C PRO A 704 -5.19 -18.84 18.77
N PRO A 705 -6.27 -18.57 19.53
CA PRO A 705 -6.79 -17.22 19.68
C PRO A 705 -5.77 -16.34 20.41
N THR A 706 -5.46 -15.18 19.83
CA THR A 706 -4.49 -14.23 20.38
C THR A 706 -5.05 -13.46 21.57
N VAL A 707 -6.36 -13.27 21.62
CA VAL A 707 -7.05 -12.54 22.68
C VAL A 707 -8.03 -13.50 23.37
N PRO A 708 -7.98 -13.64 24.71
CA PRO A 708 -8.82 -14.60 25.45
C PRO A 708 -10.32 -14.45 25.22
N ARG A 709 -10.78 -13.25 24.81
CA ARG A 709 -12.21 -12.92 24.59
C ARG A 709 -12.83 -13.62 23.38
N TYR A 710 -12.03 -14.34 22.59
CA TYR A 710 -12.46 -15.05 21.37
C TYR A 710 -12.27 -16.56 21.48
N ARG A 711 -12.01 -17.04 22.69
CA ARG A 711 -11.76 -18.44 22.93
C ARG A 711 -13.09 -19.16 23.10
N ASP A 712 -13.45 -19.93 22.09
CA ASP A 712 -14.32 -21.07 22.29
C ASP A 712 -13.45 -22.23 22.77
N ASP A 713 -13.70 -22.72 23.99
CA ASP A 713 -12.96 -23.86 24.54
C ASP A 713 -13.27 -25.18 23.82
N THR A 714 -14.31 -25.20 22.99
CA THR A 714 -14.74 -26.37 22.23
C THR A 714 -14.17 -26.43 20.81
N LEU A 715 -13.57 -25.34 20.32
CA LEU A 715 -13.06 -25.25 18.95
C LEU A 715 -11.54 -25.13 18.90
N SER A 716 -10.93 -26.02 18.13
CA SER A 716 -9.51 -25.93 17.79
C SER A 716 -9.33 -24.94 16.65
N GLY A 717 -8.66 -23.82 16.92
CA GLY A 717 -8.29 -22.87 15.87
C GLY A 717 -7.33 -23.43 14.82
N TRP A 718 -6.73 -24.60 15.08
CA TRP A 718 -5.93 -25.34 14.09
C TRP A 718 -6.74 -26.20 13.13
N GLU A 719 -8.04 -26.30 13.35
CA GLU A 719 -9.01 -27.07 12.56
C GLU A 719 -10.11 -26.16 11.99
N THR A 720 -10.03 -24.85 12.23
CA THR A 720 -11.10 -23.89 11.95
C THR A 720 -10.59 -22.75 11.11
N TYR A 721 -11.29 -22.45 10.01
CA TYR A 721 -11.20 -21.16 9.32
C TYR A 721 -11.97 -20.11 10.11
N SER A 722 -11.41 -18.90 10.26
CA SER A 722 -12.12 -17.79 10.87
C SER A 722 -11.68 -16.44 10.30
N ASN A 723 -12.64 -15.63 9.84
CA ASN A 723 -12.35 -14.24 9.46
C ASN A 723 -11.89 -13.43 10.67
N ARG A 724 -12.53 -13.62 11.83
CA ARG A 724 -12.09 -13.00 13.08
C ARG A 724 -10.70 -13.51 13.51
N GLY A 725 -10.37 -14.77 13.26
CA GLY A 725 -9.06 -15.35 13.56
C GLY A 725 -7.93 -14.94 12.60
N GLY A 726 -8.24 -14.17 11.55
CA GLY A 726 -7.27 -13.68 10.56
C GLY A 726 -6.87 -14.71 9.50
N SER A 727 -7.69 -15.74 9.26
CA SER A 727 -7.44 -16.72 8.20
C SER A 727 -7.37 -16.09 6.82
N ALA A 728 -8.36 -15.25 6.49
CA ALA A 728 -8.40 -14.53 5.22
C ALA A 728 -7.30 -13.48 5.12
N ASP A 729 -6.96 -12.81 6.23
CA ASP A 729 -5.86 -11.85 6.28
C ASP A 729 -4.51 -12.51 5.98
N LEU A 730 -4.27 -13.72 6.51
CA LEU A 730 -3.04 -14.48 6.23
C LEU A 730 -2.97 -14.91 4.77
N ALA A 731 -4.08 -15.40 4.21
CA ALA A 731 -4.16 -15.72 2.79
C ALA A 731 -3.94 -14.48 1.90
N LEU A 732 -4.50 -13.33 2.27
CA LEU A 732 -4.29 -12.04 1.60
C LEU A 732 -2.82 -11.60 1.69
N ALA A 733 -2.17 -11.77 2.83
CA ALA A 733 -0.75 -11.45 3.01
C ALA A 733 0.15 -12.34 2.11
N LEU A 734 -0.18 -13.62 1.97
CA LEU A 734 0.53 -14.52 1.04
C LEU A 734 0.25 -14.14 -0.42
N LEU A 735 -0.99 -13.82 -0.76
CA LEU A 735 -1.34 -13.32 -2.08
C LEU A 735 -0.54 -12.06 -2.42
N ARG A 736 -0.39 -11.15 -1.45
CA ARG A 736 0.43 -9.94 -1.61
C ARG A 736 1.89 -10.27 -1.91
N LEU A 737 2.48 -11.26 -1.23
CA LEU A 737 3.83 -11.73 -1.55
C LEU A 737 3.92 -12.32 -2.97
N VAL A 738 2.92 -13.10 -3.41
CA VAL A 738 2.82 -13.56 -4.81
C VAL A 738 2.82 -12.34 -5.76
N GLY A 739 2.01 -11.32 -5.47
CA GLY A 739 1.98 -10.07 -6.23
C GLY A 739 3.33 -9.34 -6.23
N ILE A 740 4.07 -9.33 -5.12
CA ILE A 740 5.45 -8.78 -5.08
C ILE A 740 6.36 -9.56 -6.03
N GLY A 741 6.32 -10.90 -5.99
CA GLY A 741 7.11 -11.77 -6.88
C GLY A 741 6.83 -11.53 -8.36
N ASP A 742 5.58 -11.25 -8.70
CA ASP A 742 5.14 -10.92 -10.06
C ASP A 742 5.35 -9.45 -10.44
N GLY A 743 5.80 -8.58 -9.52
CA GLY A 743 5.83 -7.15 -9.78
C GLY A 743 4.43 -6.54 -10.00
N ARG A 744 3.40 -7.15 -9.41
CA ARG A 744 1.99 -6.74 -9.44
C ARG A 744 1.36 -6.54 -8.05
N ALA A 745 2.18 -6.37 -7.00
CA ALA A 745 1.74 -6.18 -5.61
C ALA A 745 0.69 -5.07 -5.41
N GLU A 746 0.69 -4.06 -6.27
CA GLU A 746 -0.27 -2.97 -6.29
C GLU A 746 -1.69 -3.42 -6.61
N LEU A 747 -1.89 -4.58 -7.23
CA LEU A 747 -3.22 -5.15 -7.46
C LEU A 747 -3.92 -5.58 -6.17
N ILE A 748 -3.14 -5.86 -5.14
CA ILE A 748 -3.63 -6.46 -3.92
C ILE A 748 -3.66 -5.35 -2.88
N GLU A 749 -4.86 -5.06 -2.37
CA GLU A 749 -5.02 -4.09 -1.31
C GLU A 749 -4.35 -4.61 -0.04
N ASP A 750 -3.44 -3.82 0.52
CA ASP A 750 -2.75 -4.11 1.77
C ASP A 750 -3.38 -3.28 2.88
N ASP A 751 -3.86 -3.93 3.93
CA ASP A 751 -4.29 -3.28 5.15
C ASP A 751 -3.39 -3.70 6.32
N PRO A 752 -2.50 -2.80 6.81
CA PRO A 752 -1.66 -3.08 7.97
C PRO A 752 -2.44 -3.16 9.29
N LEU A 753 -3.72 -2.80 9.33
CA LEU A 753 -4.55 -2.79 10.54
C LEU A 753 -5.61 -3.90 10.55
N CYS A 754 -5.33 -5.05 9.93
CA CYS A 754 -6.15 -6.25 10.15
C CYS A 754 -6.51 -6.31 11.65
N TYR A 755 -7.80 -6.44 11.96
CA TYR A 755 -8.39 -6.09 13.26
C TYR A 755 -7.69 -6.72 14.48
N PHE A 756 -6.91 -7.79 14.24
CA PHE A 756 -6.20 -8.61 15.22
C PHE A 756 -4.71 -8.35 15.34
#